data_AF-W5MJ36-F1
#
_entry.id   AF-W5MJ36-F1
#
_cell.length_a   1.000
_cell.length_b   1.000
_cell.length_c   1.000
_cell.angle_alpha   90.00
_cell.angle_beta   90.00
_cell.angle_gamma   90.00
#
_symmetry.space_group_name_H-M   'P 1'
#
loop_
_entity.id
_entity.type
_entity.pdbx_description
1 polymer ?
#
loop_
_entity_poly.entity_id
_entity_poly.type
_entity_poly.pdbx_seq_one_letter_code
_entity_poly.pdbx_strand_id
1 'polypeptide(L)'
;MRTLWILSVFTLLLLAEGKAGESDKTSHQHTHGKSAPPAVCQLTLTGDQRCLPGAVMGEGVITQVPSLVNGTEGQSVTLNCTVRNTNVGAVRWSRDTGRGRQPFFNTGGGASDPRVSFILKNHLTDRSIRIDNLTLGDSGVYYCDKYRPGPSSEIAVPGPGMNLTVTASKTKTTLPLQFKMKLPFLKVLDVEKFHISHTFRDRVTEQVEKAYKKKYDSKFHRSKVTETKLDEEFIVVNMELVFHQSPAPGLDDFVETLKKALLDFTVLLPIDLNSITVPGILPGTTLSLQFNMNLSTNKGLDDVGSKVSETFKAGLTEQVNNVYKEKYLTTFLQSEVEKIEVGEEFIVVNMELVFHQSSAPGSDDLIKTLEKALLDFTILLPIDLNSITVPATPTPPATPAPTTPPSHCHGHSKPWPLCTEGPSASGRGILGESLTEFALHFYKEARRIEDKGNMLISPVSVAELLTLLLLGARGDTQTTLENVLSLPQNFTCVHEEVLSLTKHLRGSVEMASRIYYKPGLKLTDFFGDQSQQFYGAKPQQLTNNGTTNLQMINDWVAQKTHNQIKHLVDSVPQNTEFMLLNAIYYIGKWKMRFNENETKEEKFTTLEGKHVRVPVMKSKNYRLAIQYSAALKAKVARFLLSGDVSLYVFLPPVFSTSALKEVEDRLNLETLTKLVKNMESMEPQEATVALPRLKLDSKTDLLHLMESLGEIGASNTALVTGVSSQCV
;
A
#
# COMPACT_ATOMS: atom_id res chain seq x y z
N MET A 1 21.39 -1.15 1.84
CA MET A 1 19.92 -1.07 2.02
C MET A 1 19.66 -0.68 3.46
N ARG A 2 19.00 0.46 3.68
CA ARG A 2 18.49 0.90 4.98
C ARG A 2 17.18 0.15 5.24
N THR A 3 16.95 -0.36 6.45
CA THR A 3 15.77 -1.21 6.74
C THR A 3 14.90 -0.58 7.82
N LEU A 4 13.62 -0.37 7.49
CA LEU A 4 12.54 0.00 8.40
C LEU A 4 11.80 -1.28 8.82
N TRP A 5 11.48 -1.41 10.11
CA TRP A 5 10.74 -2.55 10.64
C TRP A 5 9.47 -2.09 11.35
N ILE A 6 8.35 -2.75 11.09
CA ILE A 6 7.07 -2.43 11.74
C ILE A 6 6.41 -3.73 12.19
N LEU A 7 6.32 -3.93 13.51
CA LEU A 7 5.75 -5.16 14.08
C LEU A 7 4.61 -4.82 15.02
N SER A 8 3.57 -5.65 14.99
CA SER A 8 2.46 -5.56 15.92
C SER A 8 2.04 -6.91 16.49
N VAL A 9 1.75 -6.93 17.79
CA VAL A 9 1.22 -8.10 18.48
C VAL A 9 -0.06 -7.73 19.20
N PHE A 10 -1.05 -8.61 19.08
CA PHE A 10 -2.39 -8.43 19.58
C PHE A 10 -2.78 -9.66 20.40
N THR A 11 -3.23 -9.43 21.62
CA THR A 11 -3.84 -10.48 22.45
C THR A 11 -5.19 -10.01 22.94
N LEU A 12 -6.21 -10.83 22.70
CA LEU A 12 -7.59 -10.60 23.14
C LEU A 12 -8.05 -11.75 24.04
N LEU A 13 -8.50 -11.39 25.23
CA LEU A 13 -9.04 -12.33 26.19
C LEU A 13 -10.39 -11.82 26.72
N LEU A 14 -11.45 -12.63 26.64
CA LEU A 14 -12.71 -12.31 27.30
C LEU A 14 -12.85 -13.20 28.53
N LEU A 15 -12.72 -12.60 29.72
CA LEU A 15 -12.82 -13.32 30.99
C LEU A 15 -14.12 -12.97 31.72
N ALA A 16 -14.68 -13.97 32.38
CA ALA A 16 -15.48 -13.76 33.58
C ALA A 16 -14.48 -13.72 34.75
N GLU A 17 -14.37 -12.60 35.48
CA GLU A 17 -13.49 -12.53 36.66
C GLU A 17 -14.27 -12.66 37.97
N GLY A 18 -13.90 -13.66 38.76
CA GLY A 18 -14.08 -13.71 40.22
C GLY A 18 -13.04 -12.86 40.97
N LYS A 19 -13.32 -12.54 42.23
CA LYS A 19 -12.66 -11.53 43.09
C LYS A 19 -11.14 -11.73 43.36
N ALA A 20 -10.52 -10.61 43.75
CA ALA A 20 -9.09 -10.34 43.97
C ALA A 20 -8.58 -10.51 45.43
N GLY A 21 -7.23 -10.52 45.55
CA GLY A 21 -6.39 -10.17 46.72
C GLY A 21 -4.99 -10.84 46.63
N GLU A 22 -3.83 -10.34 47.09
CA GLU A 22 -3.30 -9.05 47.56
C GLU A 22 -1.76 -9.23 47.86
N SER A 23 -0.90 -8.26 47.50
CA SER A 23 0.50 -7.97 48.00
C SER A 23 1.62 -9.05 47.90
N ASP A 24 2.95 -8.80 47.90
CA ASP A 24 3.80 -7.67 48.35
C ASP A 24 5.26 -7.71 47.75
N LYS A 25 5.99 -6.61 48.00
CA LYS A 25 7.39 -6.14 47.79
C LYS A 25 8.58 -7.14 48.03
N THR A 26 9.90 -6.96 47.76
CA THR A 26 10.85 -5.83 47.52
C THR A 26 12.29 -6.33 47.19
N SER A 27 13.11 -5.48 46.51
CA SER A 27 14.53 -5.10 46.72
C SER A 27 15.69 -6.11 46.97
N HIS A 28 16.83 -5.98 46.23
CA HIS A 28 18.12 -5.47 46.75
C HIS A 28 19.27 -5.32 45.72
N GLN A 29 20.08 -4.28 45.91
CA GLN A 29 21.35 -3.88 45.25
C GLN A 29 22.58 -4.60 45.83
N HIS A 30 23.72 -4.64 45.09
CA HIS A 30 25.02 -4.06 45.54
C HIS A 30 26.13 -4.11 44.46
N THR A 31 27.29 -3.53 44.80
CA THR A 31 28.22 -2.67 44.03
C THR A 31 29.65 -3.23 43.78
N HIS A 32 30.33 -2.62 42.77
CA HIS A 32 31.77 -2.22 42.67
C HIS A 32 32.93 -3.19 42.32
N GLY A 33 33.82 -2.71 41.42
CA GLY A 33 35.27 -3.03 41.39
C GLY A 33 36.00 -2.77 40.05
N LYS A 34 37.03 -1.90 40.03
CA LYS A 34 37.84 -1.44 38.86
C LYS A 34 39.15 -2.24 38.64
N SER A 35 39.68 -2.20 37.41
CA SER A 35 41.10 -1.93 37.01
C SER A 35 41.69 -2.87 35.92
N ALA A 36 42.58 -2.31 35.09
CA ALA A 36 43.38 -2.91 34.01
C ALA A 36 44.75 -2.16 33.97
N PRO A 37 45.72 -2.46 33.06
CA PRO A 37 46.45 -3.70 32.70
C PRO A 37 47.99 -3.50 32.89
N PRO A 38 48.93 -4.33 32.37
CA PRO A 38 49.57 -4.02 31.07
C PRO A 38 50.18 -5.21 30.26
N ALA A 39 50.78 -4.88 29.10
CA ALA A 39 51.41 -5.74 28.08
C ALA A 39 52.92 -6.02 28.28
N VAL A 40 53.46 -7.08 27.63
CA VAL A 40 54.92 -7.33 27.47
C VAL A 40 55.23 -8.06 26.14
N CYS A 41 56.28 -7.59 25.43
CA CYS A 41 56.97 -8.25 24.31
C CYS A 41 57.86 -9.41 24.80
N GLN A 42 57.94 -10.52 24.05
CA GLN A 42 58.87 -11.62 24.35
C GLN A 42 59.97 -11.78 23.28
N LEU A 43 61.22 -11.72 23.76
CA LEU A 43 62.42 -12.28 23.14
C LEU A 43 62.53 -13.78 23.48
N THR A 44 63.04 -14.56 22.53
CA THR A 44 63.25 -16.01 22.63
C THR A 44 64.61 -16.38 23.25
N LEU A 45 64.59 -17.50 23.99
CA LEU A 45 65.72 -18.13 24.66
C LEU A 45 66.53 -19.00 23.69
N THR A 46 67.43 -18.38 22.94
CA THR A 46 68.71 -18.99 22.52
C THR A 46 69.66 -17.83 22.25
N GLY A 47 70.49 -17.49 23.22
CA GLY A 47 71.39 -16.34 23.16
C GLY A 47 72.45 -16.48 22.08
N ASP A 48 72.15 -15.98 20.88
CA ASP A 48 73.15 -15.73 19.84
C ASP A 48 72.85 -14.40 19.15
N GLN A 49 73.74 -13.43 19.38
CA GLN A 49 73.65 -12.07 18.86
C GLN A 49 74.40 -12.02 17.53
N ARG A 50 73.67 -12.10 16.41
CA ARG A 50 74.19 -11.80 15.08
C ARG A 50 73.42 -10.63 14.48
N CYS A 51 74.06 -9.47 14.42
CA CYS A 51 73.81 -8.47 13.39
C CYS A 51 74.87 -8.65 12.31
N LEU A 52 74.50 -8.62 11.03
CA LEU A 52 75.29 -8.25 9.82
C LEU A 52 74.44 -8.64 8.56
N PRO A 53 74.68 -8.12 7.33
CA PRO A 53 74.43 -6.75 6.85
C PRO A 53 73.60 -6.70 5.53
N GLY A 54 73.09 -5.52 5.16
CA GLY A 54 72.97 -5.06 3.76
C GLY A 54 71.94 -5.68 2.79
N ALA A 55 70.77 -5.05 2.71
CA ALA A 55 69.97 -4.77 1.50
C ALA A 55 69.64 -5.89 0.48
N VAL A 56 68.34 -6.26 0.45
CA VAL A 56 67.62 -6.49 -0.81
C VAL A 56 66.41 -5.54 -0.82
N MET A 57 66.28 -4.77 -1.90
CA MET A 57 65.20 -3.81 -2.14
C MET A 57 63.82 -4.47 -1.98
N GLY A 58 62.94 -3.79 -1.24
CA GLY A 58 61.63 -4.29 -0.85
C GLY A 58 60.73 -4.70 -2.02
N GLU A 59 60.09 -5.86 -1.85
CA GLU A 59 58.99 -6.35 -2.68
C GLU A 59 57.94 -5.24 -2.84
N GLY A 60 57.61 -4.87 -4.08
CA GLY A 60 56.54 -3.92 -4.34
C GLY A 60 55.20 -4.50 -3.86
N VAL A 61 54.39 -3.70 -3.17
CA VAL A 61 53.10 -4.15 -2.62
C VAL A 61 51.97 -3.60 -3.48
N ILE A 62 51.11 -4.50 -4.00
CA ILE A 62 49.86 -4.16 -4.69
C ILE A 62 48.70 -4.31 -3.71
N THR A 63 47.86 -3.28 -3.63
CA THR A 63 46.66 -3.26 -2.79
C THR A 63 45.41 -3.19 -3.67
N GLN A 64 44.57 -4.21 -3.64
CA GLN A 64 43.25 -4.24 -4.29
C GLN A 64 42.17 -4.42 -3.21
N VAL A 65 41.59 -3.32 -2.75
CA VAL A 65 40.60 -3.31 -1.64
C VAL A 65 39.39 -2.47 -2.05
N PRO A 66 38.15 -2.92 -1.82
CA PRO A 66 37.77 -4.19 -1.15
C PRO A 66 37.97 -5.44 -2.02
N SER A 67 38.06 -6.62 -1.42
CA SER A 67 38.23 -7.91 -2.12
C SER A 67 36.97 -8.39 -2.85
N LEU A 68 35.81 -7.83 -2.50
CA LEU A 68 34.53 -8.04 -3.16
C LEU A 68 33.97 -6.68 -3.60
N VAL A 69 33.59 -6.59 -4.86
CA VAL A 69 32.95 -5.43 -5.47
C VAL A 69 31.65 -5.89 -6.13
N ASN A 70 30.56 -5.20 -5.85
CA ASN A 70 29.27 -5.51 -6.46
C ASN A 70 28.92 -4.44 -7.49
N GLY A 71 28.41 -4.88 -8.64
CA GLY A 71 27.92 -4.04 -9.71
C GLY A 71 26.50 -4.45 -10.12
N THR A 72 25.78 -3.53 -10.77
CA THR A 72 24.48 -3.81 -11.38
C THR A 72 24.62 -3.65 -12.89
N GLU A 73 23.94 -4.48 -13.66
CA GLU A 73 23.91 -4.38 -15.12
C GLU A 73 23.54 -2.95 -15.58
N GLY A 74 24.27 -2.42 -16.56
CA GLY A 74 24.14 -1.06 -17.07
C GLY A 74 24.85 0.03 -16.27
N GLN A 75 25.31 -0.24 -15.03
CA GLN A 75 26.04 0.73 -14.21
C GLN A 75 27.55 0.68 -14.47
N SER A 76 28.26 1.67 -13.90
CA SER A 76 29.72 1.69 -13.86
C SER A 76 30.23 1.19 -12.51
N VAL A 77 31.37 0.49 -12.51
CA VAL A 77 32.04 0.06 -11.29
C VAL A 77 33.51 0.43 -11.31
N THR A 78 34.06 0.67 -10.13
CA THR A 78 35.47 0.99 -9.94
C THR A 78 36.18 -0.19 -9.30
N LEU A 79 37.28 -0.64 -9.93
CA LEU A 79 38.18 -1.64 -9.38
C LEU A 79 39.46 -0.93 -8.93
N ASN A 80 39.70 -0.94 -7.62
CA ASN A 80 40.81 -0.20 -7.02
C ASN A 80 42.13 -0.96 -7.14
N CYS A 81 43.19 -0.24 -7.49
CA CYS A 81 44.55 -0.76 -7.43
C CYS A 81 45.54 0.33 -7.03
N THR A 82 46.23 0.12 -5.91
CA THR A 82 47.31 0.99 -5.47
C THR A 82 48.63 0.22 -5.44
N VAL A 83 49.68 0.79 -6.01
CA VAL A 83 51.02 0.20 -6.11
C VAL A 83 52.01 1.04 -5.30
N ARG A 84 52.71 0.40 -4.35
CA ARG A 84 53.83 1.00 -3.63
C ARG A 84 55.14 0.45 -4.19
N ASN A 85 56.10 1.35 -4.47
CA ASN A 85 57.42 1.15 -5.11
C ASN A 85 57.43 1.31 -6.66
N THR A 86 58.01 2.41 -7.14
CA THR A 86 57.96 2.88 -8.55
C THR A 86 59.02 2.28 -9.47
N ASN A 87 60.00 1.55 -8.94
CA ASN A 87 61.04 0.98 -9.77
C ASN A 87 60.56 -0.37 -10.32
N VAL A 88 60.64 -0.52 -11.64
CA VAL A 88 60.46 -1.75 -12.44
C VAL A 88 58.99 -2.11 -12.76
N GLY A 89 58.55 -1.87 -14.01
CA GLY A 89 57.42 -2.56 -14.67
C GLY A 89 56.12 -1.78 -14.92
N ALA A 90 55.42 -2.06 -16.03
CA ALA A 90 54.06 -1.56 -16.30
C ALA A 90 52.99 -2.38 -15.55
N VAL A 91 51.91 -1.72 -15.13
CA VAL A 91 50.76 -2.37 -14.46
C VAL A 91 49.71 -2.74 -15.50
N ARG A 92 49.19 -3.96 -15.44
CA ARG A 92 48.14 -4.45 -16.34
C ARG A 92 47.03 -5.12 -15.54
N TRP A 93 45.80 -4.99 -16.02
CA TRP A 93 44.67 -5.71 -15.45
C TRP A 93 44.43 -7.01 -16.20
N SER A 94 44.23 -8.08 -15.46
CA SER A 94 43.88 -9.40 -15.97
C SER A 94 42.59 -9.91 -15.33
N ARG A 95 41.88 -10.79 -16.03
CA ARG A 95 40.63 -11.41 -15.57
C ARG A 95 40.75 -12.93 -15.60
N ASP A 96 40.21 -13.59 -14.58
CA ASP A 96 40.11 -15.05 -14.57
C ASP A 96 38.96 -15.52 -15.47
N THR A 97 39.25 -16.47 -16.36
CA THR A 97 38.29 -17.07 -17.29
C THR A 97 38.17 -18.59 -17.11
N GLY A 98 38.74 -19.15 -16.04
CA GLY A 98 38.80 -20.59 -15.80
C GLY A 98 39.87 -21.32 -16.62
N ARG A 99 40.53 -20.66 -17.58
CA ARG A 99 41.72 -21.14 -18.32
C ARG A 99 43.01 -20.41 -17.91
N GLY A 100 42.99 -19.70 -16.78
CA GLY A 100 44.07 -18.84 -16.30
C GLY A 100 43.80 -17.33 -16.49
N ARG A 101 44.76 -16.50 -16.06
CA ARG A 101 44.67 -15.03 -16.11
C ARG A 101 44.84 -14.52 -17.54
N GLN A 102 43.78 -13.92 -18.10
CA GLN A 102 43.78 -13.32 -19.43
C GLN A 102 43.90 -11.79 -19.34
N PRO A 103 44.61 -11.11 -20.26
CA PRO A 103 44.66 -9.65 -20.28
C PRO A 103 43.28 -9.04 -20.44
N PHE A 104 42.93 -8.05 -19.61
CA PHE A 104 41.65 -7.36 -19.62
C PHE A 104 41.78 -5.89 -20.02
N PHE A 105 42.81 -5.20 -19.50
CA PHE A 105 43.05 -3.78 -19.81
C PHE A 105 44.54 -3.41 -19.70
N ASN A 106 45.09 -2.73 -20.71
CA ASN A 106 46.52 -2.39 -20.80
C ASN A 106 46.75 -1.04 -21.51
N THR A 107 47.78 -0.28 -21.09
CA THR A 107 48.21 0.98 -21.70
C THR A 107 49.00 0.81 -23.01
N GLY A 108 49.45 -0.41 -23.34
CA GLY A 108 50.44 -0.68 -24.39
C GLY A 108 49.93 -1.25 -25.72
N GLY A 109 48.72 -0.89 -26.18
CA GLY A 109 48.27 -1.18 -27.56
C GLY A 109 47.77 -2.60 -27.84
N GLY A 110 47.28 -3.32 -26.81
CA GLY A 110 46.54 -4.58 -27.00
C GLY A 110 45.02 -4.38 -26.88
N ALA A 111 44.24 -5.36 -27.36
CA ALA A 111 42.79 -5.37 -27.26
C ALA A 111 42.34 -5.11 -25.82
N SER A 112 41.82 -3.91 -25.57
CA SER A 112 41.28 -3.46 -24.29
C SER A 112 39.80 -3.24 -24.48
N ASP A 113 38.98 -3.67 -23.52
CA ASP A 113 37.54 -3.44 -23.58
C ASP A 113 37.28 -1.91 -23.63
N PRO A 114 36.55 -1.41 -24.64
CA PRO A 114 36.33 0.03 -24.84
C PRO A 114 35.53 0.68 -23.69
N ARG A 115 34.86 -0.12 -22.87
CA ARG A 115 34.11 0.34 -21.69
C ARG A 115 35.01 0.61 -20.48
N VAL A 116 36.31 0.36 -20.58
CA VAL A 116 37.23 0.42 -19.44
C VAL A 116 38.17 1.61 -19.56
N SER A 117 38.34 2.36 -18.48
CA SER A 117 39.23 3.52 -18.42
C SER A 117 39.95 3.64 -17.08
N PHE A 118 41.11 4.30 -17.05
CA PHE A 118 41.74 4.66 -15.77
C PHE A 118 40.99 5.80 -15.11
N ILE A 119 40.78 5.69 -13.79
CA ILE A 119 40.17 6.77 -12.99
C ILE A 119 41.08 7.99 -12.98
N LEU A 120 42.37 7.78 -12.74
CA LEU A 120 43.40 8.81 -12.79
C LEU A 120 44.40 8.49 -13.91
N LYS A 121 44.31 9.23 -15.02
CA LYS A 121 45.25 9.09 -16.13
C LYS A 121 46.66 9.46 -15.66
N ASN A 122 47.65 8.65 -16.01
CA ASN A 122 49.08 8.86 -15.72
C ASN A 122 49.46 8.96 -14.23
N HIS A 123 48.59 8.53 -13.30
CA HIS A 123 48.95 8.53 -11.88
C HIS A 123 49.99 7.43 -11.57
N LEU A 124 51.00 7.76 -10.76
CA LEU A 124 52.17 6.89 -10.56
C LEU A 124 51.85 5.67 -9.68
N THR A 125 51.01 5.85 -8.65
CA THR A 125 50.71 4.84 -7.63
C THR A 125 49.28 4.32 -7.71
N ASP A 126 48.36 5.06 -8.32
CA ASP A 126 46.96 4.68 -8.44
C ASP A 126 46.73 4.19 -9.87
N ARG A 127 46.35 2.93 -9.98
CA ARG A 127 46.09 2.24 -11.25
C ARG A 127 44.67 1.68 -11.28
N SER A 128 43.78 2.30 -10.51
CA SER A 128 42.37 1.95 -10.45
C SER A 128 41.69 2.20 -11.79
N ILE A 129 40.80 1.28 -12.17
CA ILE A 129 40.05 1.34 -13.42
C ILE A 129 38.56 1.46 -13.14
N ARG A 130 37.85 2.09 -14.07
CA ARG A 130 36.40 2.15 -14.13
C ARG A 130 35.94 1.33 -15.33
N ILE A 131 34.99 0.44 -15.10
CA ILE A 131 34.28 -0.31 -16.14
C ILE A 131 32.89 0.32 -16.24
N ASP A 132 32.54 0.84 -17.41
CA ASP A 132 31.24 1.42 -17.70
C ASP A 132 30.28 0.39 -18.33
N ASN A 133 28.97 0.58 -18.18
CA ASN A 133 27.94 -0.27 -18.79
C ASN A 133 28.16 -1.78 -18.56
N LEU A 134 28.15 -2.19 -17.29
CA LEU A 134 28.34 -3.59 -16.87
C LEU A 134 27.30 -4.54 -17.49
N THR A 135 27.72 -5.76 -17.75
CA THR A 135 26.88 -6.90 -18.19
C THR A 135 26.99 -8.03 -17.17
N LEU A 136 26.03 -8.95 -17.15
CA LEU A 136 26.12 -10.16 -16.30
C LEU A 136 27.42 -10.95 -16.56
N GLY A 137 27.87 -10.94 -17.82
CA GLY A 137 29.13 -11.54 -18.26
C GLY A 137 30.39 -10.85 -17.76
N ASP A 138 30.30 -9.73 -17.02
CA ASP A 138 31.44 -9.07 -16.37
C ASP A 138 31.73 -9.60 -14.96
N SER A 139 30.91 -10.51 -14.44
CA SER A 139 31.16 -11.15 -13.13
C SER A 139 32.42 -12.02 -13.15
N GLY A 140 33.35 -11.84 -12.22
CA GLY A 140 34.57 -12.64 -12.13
C GLY A 140 35.68 -12.01 -11.30
N VAL A 141 36.84 -12.67 -11.25
CA VAL A 141 37.99 -12.19 -10.46
C VAL A 141 38.94 -11.38 -11.34
N TYR A 142 39.25 -10.17 -10.89
CA TYR A 142 40.11 -9.21 -11.57
C TYR A 142 41.41 -8.99 -10.78
N TYR A 143 42.55 -9.09 -11.46
CA TYR A 143 43.86 -8.92 -10.86
C TYR A 143 44.56 -7.69 -11.44
N CYS A 144 45.14 -6.89 -10.55
CA CYS A 144 46.04 -5.81 -10.93
C CYS A 144 47.47 -6.31 -10.76
N ASP A 145 48.17 -6.56 -11.85
CA ASP A 145 49.47 -7.24 -11.85
C ASP A 145 50.57 -6.30 -12.36
N LYS A 146 51.76 -6.39 -11.76
CA LYS A 146 52.96 -5.65 -12.20
C LYS A 146 53.87 -6.59 -13.00
N TYR A 147 54.29 -6.19 -14.20
CA TYR A 147 55.10 -7.02 -15.11
C TYR A 147 56.57 -6.59 -15.15
N ARG A 148 57.51 -7.51 -15.43
CA ARG A 148 58.92 -7.13 -15.66
C ARG A 148 59.06 -6.25 -16.92
N PRO A 149 59.93 -5.22 -16.94
CA PRO A 149 60.23 -4.44 -18.13
C PRO A 149 60.86 -5.33 -19.21
N GLY A 150 60.28 -5.35 -20.41
CA GLY A 150 60.73 -6.15 -21.54
C GLY A 150 59.57 -6.78 -22.31
N PRO A 151 59.86 -7.56 -23.37
CA PRO A 151 58.83 -8.26 -24.15
C PRO A 151 58.23 -9.48 -23.43
N SER A 152 58.73 -9.85 -22.24
CA SER A 152 58.20 -10.98 -21.47
C SER A 152 56.86 -10.65 -20.82
N SER A 153 55.88 -11.54 -20.96
CA SER A 153 54.58 -11.49 -20.27
C SER A 153 54.63 -12.03 -18.83
N GLU A 154 55.77 -11.97 -18.16
CA GLU A 154 55.95 -12.55 -16.83
C GLU A 154 55.55 -11.56 -15.72
N ILE A 155 54.69 -12.01 -14.80
CA ILE A 155 54.20 -11.23 -13.66
C ILE A 155 55.33 -11.13 -12.63
N ALA A 156 55.78 -9.91 -12.34
CA ALA A 156 56.79 -9.64 -11.33
C ALA A 156 56.20 -9.53 -9.92
N VAL A 157 55.01 -8.93 -9.80
CA VAL A 157 54.24 -8.84 -8.55
C VAL A 157 52.77 -9.09 -8.86
N PRO A 158 52.17 -10.21 -8.39
CA PRO A 158 50.77 -10.49 -8.59
C PRO A 158 49.90 -9.69 -7.61
N GLY A 159 48.78 -9.16 -8.10
CA GLY A 159 47.74 -8.59 -7.26
C GLY A 159 46.94 -9.67 -6.52
N PRO A 160 46.39 -9.35 -5.32
CA PRO A 160 45.61 -10.30 -4.52
C PRO A 160 44.27 -10.68 -5.16
N GLY A 161 43.79 -9.94 -6.16
CA GLY A 161 42.54 -10.21 -6.85
C GLY A 161 41.32 -9.58 -6.19
N MET A 162 40.34 -9.21 -7.00
CA MET A 162 39.09 -8.57 -6.60
C MET A 162 37.93 -9.27 -7.30
N ASN A 163 36.96 -9.77 -6.55
CA ASN A 163 35.80 -10.44 -7.11
C ASN A 163 34.71 -9.41 -7.45
N LEU A 164 34.37 -9.30 -8.72
CA LEU A 164 33.25 -8.48 -9.20
C LEU A 164 32.01 -9.36 -9.37
N THR A 165 30.93 -9.03 -8.66
CA THR A 165 29.62 -9.68 -8.82
C THR A 165 28.65 -8.72 -9.49
N VAL A 166 28.14 -9.07 -10.69
CA VAL A 166 27.15 -8.25 -11.41
C VAL A 166 25.77 -8.87 -11.30
N THR A 167 24.82 -8.12 -10.75
CA THR A 167 23.41 -8.53 -10.67
C THR A 167 22.58 -7.89 -11.77
N ALA A 168 21.58 -8.62 -12.29
CA ALA A 168 20.68 -8.13 -13.34
C ALA A 168 19.93 -6.87 -12.88
N SER A 169 19.84 -5.88 -13.75
CA SER A 169 19.12 -4.64 -13.46
C SER A 169 17.61 -4.88 -13.45
N LYS A 170 16.95 -4.66 -12.31
CA LYS A 170 15.48 -4.61 -12.21
C LYS A 170 14.96 -3.20 -12.50
N THR A 171 15.47 -2.52 -13.53
CA THR A 171 14.96 -1.20 -13.92
C THR A 171 13.64 -1.36 -14.66
N LYS A 172 12.56 -0.92 -14.04
CA LYS A 172 11.25 -0.76 -14.67
C LYS A 172 11.25 0.56 -15.44
N THR A 173 10.85 0.53 -16.71
CA THR A 173 10.68 1.75 -17.52
C THR A 173 9.22 2.20 -17.44
N THR A 174 9.00 3.42 -16.99
CA THR A 174 7.68 4.06 -16.90
C THR A 174 7.45 4.96 -18.11
N LEU A 175 6.27 4.86 -18.74
CA LEU A 175 5.83 5.74 -19.81
C LEU A 175 4.50 6.41 -19.44
N PRO A 176 4.46 7.76 -19.28
CA PRO A 176 3.23 8.49 -19.06
C PRO A 176 2.44 8.64 -20.37
N LEU A 177 1.12 8.63 -20.26
CA LEU A 177 0.16 8.72 -21.37
C LEU A 177 -0.99 9.64 -20.97
N GLN A 178 -1.47 10.45 -21.90
CA GLN A 178 -2.73 11.19 -21.76
C GLN A 178 -3.62 10.97 -22.99
N PHE A 179 -4.92 10.82 -22.79
CA PHE A 179 -5.92 10.82 -23.88
C PHE A 179 -7.25 11.42 -23.42
N LYS A 180 -8.06 11.92 -24.38
CA LYS A 180 -9.36 12.52 -24.13
C LYS A 180 -10.50 11.66 -24.67
N MET A 181 -11.57 11.50 -23.89
CA MET A 181 -12.81 10.82 -24.28
C MET A 181 -13.94 11.84 -24.33
N LYS A 182 -14.66 11.96 -25.45
CA LYS A 182 -15.71 12.97 -25.59
C LYS A 182 -17.03 12.47 -24.98
N LEU A 183 -17.60 13.23 -24.08
CA LEU A 183 -18.95 13.02 -23.54
C LEU A 183 -19.88 14.12 -24.09
N PRO A 184 -20.78 13.78 -25.04
CA PRO A 184 -21.62 14.77 -25.73
C PRO A 184 -22.55 15.58 -24.81
N PHE A 185 -22.79 15.12 -23.57
CA PHE A 185 -23.75 15.70 -22.62
C PHE A 185 -23.10 16.51 -21.47
N LEU A 186 -21.77 16.60 -21.40
CA LEU A 186 -21.07 17.28 -20.29
C LEU A 186 -21.30 18.80 -20.21
N LYS A 187 -21.72 19.46 -21.30
CA LYS A 187 -22.02 20.91 -21.31
C LYS A 187 -23.18 21.34 -20.40
N VAL A 188 -23.88 20.39 -19.78
CA VAL A 188 -25.08 20.62 -18.95
C VAL A 188 -24.84 20.22 -17.48
N LEU A 189 -23.64 19.76 -17.12
CA LEU A 189 -23.27 19.35 -15.77
C LEU A 189 -22.47 20.45 -15.06
N ASP A 190 -22.72 20.63 -13.77
CA ASP A 190 -21.86 21.45 -12.90
C ASP A 190 -20.55 20.71 -12.68
N VAL A 191 -19.51 21.10 -13.43
CA VAL A 191 -18.22 20.39 -13.53
C VAL A 191 -17.53 20.25 -12.18
N GLU A 192 -17.82 21.14 -11.21
CA GLU A 192 -17.24 21.10 -9.87
C GLU A 192 -17.80 19.97 -8.98
N LYS A 193 -18.97 19.40 -9.31
CA LYS A 193 -19.63 18.36 -8.50
C LYS A 193 -19.46 16.94 -9.04
N PHE A 194 -19.01 16.81 -10.28
CA PHE A 194 -18.92 15.52 -10.96
C PHE A 194 -17.65 14.75 -10.59
N HIS A 195 -17.80 13.55 -10.04
CA HIS A 195 -16.70 12.69 -9.62
C HIS A 195 -16.55 11.47 -10.52
N ILE A 196 -15.36 11.27 -11.09
CA ILE A 196 -15.05 10.09 -11.91
C ILE A 196 -14.73 8.91 -10.98
N SER A 197 -15.62 7.91 -10.98
CA SER A 197 -15.52 6.72 -10.12
C SER A 197 -14.21 5.93 -10.31
N HIS A 198 -13.72 5.35 -9.22
CA HIS A 198 -12.58 4.42 -9.23
C HIS A 198 -12.83 3.22 -10.16
N THR A 199 -14.07 2.76 -10.31
CA THR A 199 -14.43 1.63 -11.20
C THR A 199 -14.20 1.95 -12.67
N PHE A 200 -14.37 3.21 -13.09
CA PHE A 200 -14.04 3.64 -14.45
C PHE A 200 -12.53 3.53 -14.71
N ARG A 201 -11.72 3.98 -13.73
CA ARG A 201 -10.26 3.90 -13.80
C ARG A 201 -9.77 2.44 -13.89
N ASP A 202 -10.38 1.53 -13.15
CA ASP A 202 -10.03 0.11 -13.13
C ASP A 202 -10.29 -0.57 -14.49
N ARG A 203 -11.43 -0.28 -15.14
CA ARG A 203 -11.78 -0.89 -16.44
C ARG A 203 -10.93 -0.37 -17.59
N VAL A 204 -10.63 0.93 -17.59
CA VAL A 204 -9.66 1.52 -18.54
C VAL A 204 -8.30 0.85 -18.35
N THR A 205 -7.88 0.66 -17.09
CA THR A 205 -6.65 -0.06 -16.74
C THR A 205 -6.65 -1.49 -17.30
N GLU A 206 -7.69 -2.28 -17.01
CA GLU A 206 -7.82 -3.67 -17.46
C GLU A 206 -7.74 -3.82 -18.99
N GLN A 207 -8.41 -2.94 -19.74
CA GLN A 207 -8.46 -3.03 -21.20
C GLN A 207 -7.11 -2.69 -21.84
N VAL A 208 -6.45 -1.64 -21.34
CA VAL A 208 -5.10 -1.30 -21.76
C VAL A 208 -4.13 -2.42 -21.37
N GLU A 209 -4.21 -2.96 -20.15
CA GLU A 209 -3.36 -4.10 -19.75
C GLU A 209 -3.56 -5.31 -20.65
N LYS A 210 -4.81 -5.66 -20.98
CA LYS A 210 -5.12 -6.81 -21.84
C LYS A 210 -4.51 -6.65 -23.23
N ALA A 211 -4.61 -5.47 -23.83
CA ALA A 211 -4.01 -5.19 -25.14
C ALA A 211 -2.47 -5.23 -25.10
N TYR A 212 -1.86 -4.62 -24.08
CA TYR A 212 -0.41 -4.55 -23.96
C TYR A 212 0.23 -5.87 -23.52
N LYS A 213 -0.41 -6.64 -22.63
CA LYS A 213 0.00 -8.02 -22.30
C LYS A 213 -0.05 -8.91 -23.54
N LYS A 214 -1.10 -8.79 -24.37
CA LYS A 214 -1.23 -9.57 -25.61
C LYS A 214 -0.13 -9.25 -26.63
N LYS A 215 0.34 -8.00 -26.71
CA LYS A 215 1.33 -7.58 -27.72
C LYS A 215 2.78 -7.68 -27.23
N TYR A 216 3.06 -7.37 -25.96
CA TYR A 216 4.41 -7.24 -25.42
C TYR A 216 4.78 -8.32 -24.38
N ASP A 217 3.82 -9.17 -24.00
CA ASP A 217 4.01 -10.36 -23.16
C ASP A 217 4.85 -10.06 -21.89
N SER A 218 5.89 -10.86 -21.60
CA SER A 218 6.78 -10.74 -20.43
C SER A 218 7.53 -9.41 -20.31
N LYS A 219 7.49 -8.53 -21.31
CA LYS A 219 8.09 -7.19 -21.27
C LYS A 219 7.17 -6.15 -20.64
N PHE A 220 5.86 -6.37 -20.60
CA PHE A 220 4.89 -5.47 -19.98
C PHE A 220 4.63 -5.89 -18.53
N HIS A 221 4.72 -4.94 -17.60
CA HIS A 221 4.52 -5.20 -16.17
C HIS A 221 3.09 -4.90 -15.72
N ARG A 222 2.67 -3.63 -15.87
CA ARG A 222 1.35 -3.14 -15.43
C ARG A 222 1.00 -1.81 -16.10
N SER A 223 -0.27 -1.46 -16.07
CA SER A 223 -0.73 -0.09 -16.33
C SER A 223 -1.47 0.46 -15.10
N LYS A 224 -1.57 1.79 -14.96
CA LYS A 224 -2.35 2.44 -13.90
C LYS A 224 -2.86 3.78 -14.41
N VAL A 225 -4.17 4.02 -14.33
CA VAL A 225 -4.70 5.39 -14.48
C VAL A 225 -4.24 6.22 -13.27
N THR A 226 -3.42 7.24 -13.52
CA THR A 226 -2.83 8.08 -12.47
C THR A 226 -3.75 9.22 -12.08
N GLU A 227 -4.50 9.78 -13.03
CA GLU A 227 -5.39 10.90 -12.81
C GLU A 227 -6.48 10.92 -13.87
N THR A 228 -7.67 11.40 -13.52
CA THR A 228 -8.75 11.67 -14.48
C THR A 228 -9.33 13.04 -14.20
N LYS A 229 -9.42 13.89 -15.21
CA LYS A 229 -10.02 15.24 -15.11
C LYS A 229 -11.16 15.37 -16.09
N LEU A 230 -12.13 16.21 -15.73
CA LEU A 230 -13.08 16.74 -16.70
C LEU A 230 -12.54 18.03 -17.29
N ASP A 231 -12.64 18.15 -18.60
CA ASP A 231 -12.23 19.31 -19.38
C ASP A 231 -13.32 19.58 -20.43
N GLU A 232 -14.21 20.54 -20.13
CA GLU A 232 -15.39 20.88 -20.93
C GLU A 232 -16.25 19.65 -21.30
N GLU A 233 -16.16 19.18 -22.55
CA GLU A 233 -16.90 18.03 -23.08
C GLU A 233 -16.08 16.73 -23.07
N PHE A 234 -14.94 16.70 -22.38
CA PHE A 234 -14.01 15.57 -22.37
C PHE A 234 -13.70 15.05 -20.97
N ILE A 235 -13.56 13.72 -20.86
CA ILE A 235 -12.78 13.10 -19.79
C ILE A 235 -11.33 13.00 -20.26
N VAL A 236 -10.43 13.70 -19.58
CA VAL A 236 -8.98 13.58 -19.76
C VAL A 236 -8.48 12.48 -18.84
N VAL A 237 -7.88 11.43 -19.40
CA VAL A 237 -7.33 10.30 -18.65
C VAL A 237 -5.80 10.35 -18.74
N ASN A 238 -5.15 10.46 -17.58
CA ASN A 238 -3.70 10.31 -17.42
C ASN A 238 -3.39 8.89 -16.94
N MET A 239 -2.44 8.23 -17.57
CA MET A 239 -2.10 6.84 -17.30
C MET A 239 -0.59 6.64 -17.31
N GLU A 240 -0.13 5.67 -16.53
CA GLU A 240 1.25 5.22 -16.48
C GLU A 240 1.35 3.75 -16.94
N LEU A 241 2.28 3.47 -17.84
CA LEU A 241 2.57 2.12 -18.33
C LEU A 241 3.97 1.73 -17.88
N VAL A 242 4.10 0.54 -17.30
CA VAL A 242 5.37 0.06 -16.73
C VAL A 242 5.85 -1.17 -17.50
N PHE A 243 7.09 -1.13 -17.96
CA PHE A 243 7.74 -2.22 -18.70
C PHE A 243 8.94 -2.78 -17.92
N HIS A 244 9.21 -4.06 -18.08
CA HIS A 244 10.27 -4.79 -17.39
C HIS A 244 11.67 -4.57 -17.98
N GLN A 245 11.80 -3.97 -19.17
CA GLN A 245 13.07 -3.78 -19.87
C GLN A 245 13.09 -2.50 -20.73
N SER A 246 14.30 -2.02 -21.06
CA SER A 246 14.59 -0.96 -22.03
C SER A 246 15.20 -1.59 -23.29
N PRO A 247 14.94 -1.06 -24.51
CA PRO A 247 14.12 0.11 -24.80
C PRO A 247 12.62 -0.19 -24.82
N ALA A 248 11.82 0.81 -24.45
CA ALA A 248 10.38 0.80 -24.66
C ALA A 248 10.05 0.59 -26.16
N PRO A 249 8.86 0.08 -26.50
CA PRO A 249 8.42 0.00 -27.89
C PRO A 249 8.54 1.36 -28.59
N GLY A 250 8.81 1.37 -29.90
CA GLY A 250 8.78 2.61 -30.68
C GLY A 250 7.45 3.34 -30.50
N LEU A 251 7.48 4.67 -30.32
CA LEU A 251 6.33 5.49 -29.98
C LEU A 251 5.13 5.28 -30.93
N ASP A 252 5.40 5.03 -32.21
CA ASP A 252 4.36 4.82 -33.23
C ASP A 252 3.63 3.47 -33.06
N ASP A 253 4.39 2.37 -32.87
CA ASP A 253 3.84 1.03 -32.63
C ASP A 253 3.07 0.97 -31.30
N PHE A 254 3.51 1.76 -30.33
CA PHE A 254 2.86 1.97 -29.05
C PHE A 254 1.50 2.67 -29.21
N VAL A 255 1.45 3.83 -29.87
CA VAL A 255 0.22 4.60 -30.06
C VAL A 255 -0.81 3.80 -30.87
N GLU A 256 -0.38 3.03 -31.86
CA GLU A 256 -1.28 2.19 -32.67
C GLU A 256 -1.93 1.07 -31.83
N THR A 257 -1.17 0.46 -30.92
CA THR A 257 -1.69 -0.58 -29.99
C THR A 257 -2.76 -0.02 -29.08
N LEU A 258 -2.52 1.17 -28.53
CA LEU A 258 -3.48 1.85 -27.68
C LEU A 258 -4.73 2.26 -28.45
N LYS A 259 -4.58 2.83 -29.65
CA LYS A 259 -5.72 3.17 -30.51
C LYS A 259 -6.61 1.96 -30.75
N LYS A 260 -6.02 0.81 -31.08
CA LYS A 260 -6.76 -0.44 -31.28
C LYS A 260 -7.45 -0.95 -30.00
N ALA A 261 -6.78 -0.87 -28.86
CA ALA A 261 -7.33 -1.26 -27.56
C ALA A 261 -8.55 -0.40 -27.16
N LEU A 262 -8.48 0.90 -27.44
CA LEU A 262 -9.53 1.86 -27.12
C LEU A 262 -10.67 1.85 -28.14
N LEU A 263 -10.41 1.49 -29.41
CA LEU A 263 -11.45 1.28 -30.43
C LEU A 263 -12.40 0.11 -30.08
N ASP A 264 -11.91 -0.91 -29.38
CA ASP A 264 -12.72 -2.03 -28.88
C ASP A 264 -13.45 -1.70 -27.55
N PHE A 265 -13.26 -0.50 -26.98
CA PHE A 265 -13.87 -0.07 -25.73
C PHE A 265 -15.23 0.61 -25.95
N THR A 266 -16.32 -0.17 -25.95
CA THR A 266 -17.69 0.36 -26.02
C THR A 266 -18.28 0.52 -24.61
N VAL A 267 -18.82 1.71 -24.30
CA VAL A 267 -19.62 1.93 -23.08
C VAL A 267 -21.09 1.75 -23.46
N LEU A 268 -21.76 0.72 -22.93
CA LEU A 268 -23.17 0.42 -23.18
C LEU A 268 -24.01 0.85 -21.97
N LEU A 269 -25.10 1.61 -22.15
CA LEU A 269 -26.08 1.86 -21.08
C LEU A 269 -27.20 0.80 -21.19
N PRO A 270 -27.27 -0.19 -20.29
CA PRO A 270 -28.30 -1.23 -20.36
C PRO A 270 -29.66 -0.72 -19.86
N ILE A 271 -30.70 -0.86 -20.66
CA ILE A 271 -32.08 -0.52 -20.27
C ILE A 271 -32.68 -1.71 -19.49
N ASP A 272 -33.30 -1.47 -18.33
CA ASP A 272 -34.01 -2.54 -17.60
C ASP A 272 -35.41 -2.73 -18.17
N LEU A 273 -35.50 -3.65 -19.12
CA LEU A 273 -36.75 -3.97 -19.84
C LEU A 273 -37.85 -4.50 -18.91
N ASN A 274 -37.51 -5.05 -17.74
CA ASN A 274 -38.49 -5.62 -16.80
C ASN A 274 -39.31 -4.54 -16.07
N SER A 275 -38.93 -3.27 -16.21
CA SER A 275 -39.59 -2.13 -15.57
C SER A 275 -40.67 -1.46 -16.43
N ILE A 276 -40.89 -1.93 -17.66
CA ILE A 276 -41.86 -1.34 -18.59
C ILE A 276 -43.29 -1.59 -18.08
N THR A 277 -44.01 -0.52 -17.74
CA THR A 277 -45.44 -0.60 -17.38
C THR A 277 -46.32 0.01 -18.46
N VAL A 278 -47.34 -0.72 -18.90
CA VAL A 278 -48.34 -0.26 -19.89
C VAL A 278 -49.75 -0.36 -19.28
N PRO A 279 -50.45 0.76 -19.03
CA PRO A 279 -51.86 0.71 -18.64
C PRO A 279 -52.74 0.32 -19.84
N GLY A 280 -53.81 -0.44 -19.57
CA GLY A 280 -54.63 -1.13 -20.58
C GLY A 280 -55.13 -0.26 -21.75
N ILE A 281 -55.08 -0.83 -22.96
CA ILE A 281 -55.31 -0.15 -24.24
C ILE A 281 -56.81 -0.06 -24.55
N LEU A 282 -57.35 1.15 -24.76
CA LEU A 282 -58.64 1.38 -25.43
C LEU A 282 -58.43 2.09 -26.78
N PRO A 283 -59.37 1.99 -27.75
CA PRO A 283 -59.23 2.67 -29.03
C PRO A 283 -59.26 4.19 -28.86
N GLY A 284 -58.21 4.89 -29.31
CA GLY A 284 -58.09 6.35 -29.21
C GLY A 284 -57.46 6.88 -27.92
N THR A 285 -56.87 6.02 -27.08
CA THR A 285 -56.17 6.47 -25.86
C THR A 285 -54.67 6.69 -26.07
N THR A 286 -54.18 7.78 -25.49
CA THR A 286 -52.78 8.02 -25.14
C THR A 286 -52.22 6.85 -24.32
N LEU A 287 -51.04 6.38 -24.67
CA LEU A 287 -50.31 5.35 -23.95
C LEU A 287 -49.05 5.97 -23.33
N SER A 288 -48.99 6.04 -22.01
CA SER A 288 -47.81 6.46 -21.26
C SER A 288 -46.93 5.25 -20.97
N LEU A 289 -45.75 5.22 -21.59
CA LEU A 289 -44.71 4.24 -21.34
C LEU A 289 -43.74 4.79 -20.31
N GLN A 290 -43.61 4.07 -19.21
CA GLN A 290 -42.58 4.32 -18.23
C GLN A 290 -41.59 3.16 -18.24
N PHE A 291 -40.30 3.46 -18.35
CA PHE A 291 -39.25 2.47 -18.25
C PHE A 291 -38.01 3.03 -17.56
N ASN A 292 -37.31 2.14 -16.86
CA ASN A 292 -36.11 2.45 -16.13
C ASN A 292 -34.90 2.11 -16.99
N MET A 293 -34.09 3.11 -17.29
CA MET A 293 -32.74 2.88 -17.77
C MET A 293 -31.87 2.58 -16.54
N ASN A 294 -31.31 1.38 -16.51
CA ASN A 294 -30.40 0.99 -15.47
C ASN A 294 -29.04 1.62 -15.79
N LEU A 295 -28.45 2.33 -14.83
CA LEU A 295 -27.06 2.77 -14.95
C LEU A 295 -26.08 1.60 -14.78
N SER A 296 -26.48 0.37 -15.12
CA SER A 296 -25.68 -0.85 -14.89
C SER A 296 -24.58 -1.10 -15.92
N THR A 297 -24.10 -0.04 -16.58
CA THR A 297 -22.65 0.16 -16.56
C THR A 297 -22.36 1.55 -15.99
N ASN A 298 -21.58 1.59 -14.90
CA ASN A 298 -21.29 2.76 -14.04
C ASN A 298 -22.20 2.92 -12.81
N LYS A 299 -21.88 2.20 -11.72
CA LYS A 299 -21.95 2.81 -10.38
C LYS A 299 -20.94 3.96 -10.34
N GLY A 300 -21.39 5.17 -10.66
CA GLY A 300 -20.51 6.33 -10.68
C GLY A 300 -21.06 7.54 -11.41
N LEU A 301 -22.31 7.92 -11.15
CA LEU A 301 -22.81 9.27 -11.39
C LEU A 301 -23.74 9.62 -10.22
N ASP A 302 -23.14 10.12 -9.14
CA ASP A 302 -23.90 10.71 -8.04
C ASP A 302 -24.13 12.19 -8.36
N ASP A 303 -25.41 12.58 -8.34
CA ASP A 303 -25.97 13.93 -8.54
C ASP A 303 -26.06 14.45 -10.01
N VAL A 304 -27.11 14.02 -10.73
CA VAL A 304 -27.56 14.67 -11.97
C VAL A 304 -28.98 15.19 -11.80
N GLY A 305 -29.09 16.36 -11.18
CA GLY A 305 -30.32 17.16 -11.13
C GLY A 305 -30.56 17.92 -12.44
N SER A 306 -31.64 17.57 -13.14
CA SER A 306 -32.42 18.38 -14.10
C SER A 306 -31.70 18.99 -15.33
N LYS A 307 -31.59 18.21 -16.40
CA LYS A 307 -31.98 18.53 -17.80
C LYS A 307 -31.26 17.59 -18.78
N VAL A 308 -31.97 16.58 -19.24
CA VAL A 308 -31.52 15.73 -20.36
C VAL A 308 -31.77 16.49 -21.67
N SER A 309 -30.81 16.46 -22.60
CA SER A 309 -30.85 17.19 -23.88
C SER A 309 -32.06 16.81 -24.74
N GLU A 310 -32.69 17.81 -25.39
CA GLU A 310 -33.72 17.62 -26.41
C GLU A 310 -33.26 16.71 -27.57
N THR A 311 -31.94 16.65 -27.84
CA THR A 311 -31.36 15.72 -28.82
C THR A 311 -31.48 14.26 -28.41
N PHE A 312 -31.36 13.96 -27.10
CA PHE A 312 -31.54 12.61 -26.58
C PHE A 312 -33.01 12.18 -26.67
N LYS A 313 -33.92 13.08 -26.27
CA LYS A 313 -35.37 12.86 -26.44
C LYS A 313 -35.73 12.61 -27.91
N ALA A 314 -35.18 13.41 -28.82
CA ALA A 314 -35.41 13.28 -30.26
C ALA A 314 -34.88 11.95 -30.82
N GLY A 315 -33.64 11.56 -30.49
CA GLY A 315 -33.05 10.31 -31.00
C GLY A 315 -33.76 9.06 -30.47
N LEU A 316 -34.14 9.05 -29.20
CA LEU A 316 -34.91 7.96 -28.61
C LEU A 316 -36.31 7.86 -29.25
N THR A 317 -36.98 9.00 -29.44
CA THR A 317 -38.28 9.08 -30.12
C THR A 317 -38.19 8.56 -31.55
N GLU A 318 -37.15 8.96 -32.29
CA GLU A 318 -36.92 8.52 -33.67
C GLU A 318 -36.70 6.99 -33.76
N GLN A 319 -35.91 6.41 -32.84
CA GLN A 319 -35.67 4.98 -32.83
C GLN A 319 -36.95 4.17 -32.58
N VAL A 320 -37.75 4.59 -31.58
CA VAL A 320 -39.05 3.96 -31.27
C VAL A 320 -39.98 4.05 -32.48
N ASN A 321 -40.02 5.20 -33.16
CA ASN A 321 -40.82 5.41 -34.36
C ASN A 321 -40.38 4.52 -35.52
N ASN A 322 -39.08 4.38 -35.74
CA ASN A 322 -38.53 3.57 -36.83
C ASN A 322 -38.87 2.09 -36.65
N VAL A 323 -38.67 1.53 -35.45
CA VAL A 323 -38.94 0.12 -35.18
C VAL A 323 -40.45 -0.18 -35.20
N TYR A 324 -41.27 0.73 -34.68
CA TYR A 324 -42.72 0.59 -34.77
C TYR A 324 -43.21 0.61 -36.23
N LYS A 325 -42.70 1.56 -37.03
CA LYS A 325 -43.02 1.65 -38.45
C LYS A 325 -42.55 0.44 -39.24
N GLU A 326 -41.37 -0.09 -38.95
CA GLU A 326 -40.86 -1.29 -39.60
C GLU A 326 -41.73 -2.52 -39.31
N LYS A 327 -42.17 -2.70 -38.05
CA LYS A 327 -42.96 -3.87 -37.66
C LYS A 327 -44.43 -3.79 -38.08
N TYR A 328 -45.06 -2.64 -37.91
CA TYR A 328 -46.51 -2.48 -38.10
C TYR A 328 -46.88 -1.71 -39.37
N LEU A 329 -45.88 -1.27 -40.16
CA LEU A 329 -46.07 -0.56 -41.43
C LEU A 329 -46.93 0.71 -41.30
N THR A 330 -46.97 1.31 -40.12
CA THR A 330 -47.74 2.53 -39.78
C THR A 330 -46.97 3.38 -38.76
N THR A 331 -47.34 4.64 -38.57
CA THR A 331 -46.70 5.55 -37.61
C THR A 331 -47.60 5.83 -36.42
N PHE A 332 -47.04 6.41 -35.36
CA PHE A 332 -47.85 7.04 -34.32
C PHE A 332 -48.44 8.35 -34.83
N LEU A 333 -49.60 8.74 -34.30
CA LEU A 333 -50.18 10.06 -34.47
C LEU A 333 -49.34 11.12 -33.73
N GLN A 334 -48.85 10.76 -32.54
CA GLN A 334 -47.90 11.55 -31.75
C GLN A 334 -47.00 10.60 -30.95
N SER A 335 -45.73 10.96 -30.80
CA SER A 335 -44.74 10.19 -30.05
C SER A 335 -43.72 11.18 -29.48
N GLU A 336 -43.59 11.27 -28.16
CA GLU A 336 -42.65 12.21 -27.53
C GLU A 336 -42.23 11.73 -26.14
N VAL A 337 -40.98 12.01 -25.75
CA VAL A 337 -40.50 11.81 -24.38
C VAL A 337 -40.93 12.99 -23.51
N GLU A 338 -41.96 12.78 -22.71
CA GLU A 338 -42.61 13.81 -21.88
C GLU A 338 -41.71 14.28 -20.73
N LYS A 339 -41.15 13.32 -19.97
CA LYS A 339 -40.35 13.62 -18.77
C LYS A 339 -39.28 12.57 -18.54
N ILE A 340 -38.13 13.00 -18.04
CA ILE A 340 -37.09 12.10 -17.53
C ILE A 340 -36.82 12.48 -16.07
N GLU A 341 -36.90 11.50 -15.18
CA GLU A 341 -36.66 11.64 -13.74
C GLU A 341 -35.43 10.81 -13.33
N VAL A 342 -34.57 11.37 -12.50
CA VAL A 342 -33.38 10.67 -12.00
C VAL A 342 -33.66 10.22 -10.58
N GLY A 343 -33.73 8.90 -10.36
CA GLY A 343 -33.82 8.27 -9.04
C GLY A 343 -32.45 7.86 -8.51
N GLU A 344 -32.38 7.37 -7.27
CA GLU A 344 -31.11 7.00 -6.60
C GLU A 344 -30.35 5.86 -7.30
N GLU A 345 -31.05 4.96 -8.01
CA GLU A 345 -30.43 3.81 -8.70
C GLU A 345 -30.78 3.70 -10.21
N PHE A 346 -31.74 4.50 -10.71
CA PHE A 346 -32.27 4.37 -12.08
C PHE A 346 -32.67 5.73 -12.67
N ILE A 347 -32.58 5.85 -14.00
CA ILE A 347 -33.20 6.96 -14.75
C ILE A 347 -34.56 6.48 -15.26
N VAL A 348 -35.63 7.16 -14.84
CA VAL A 348 -37.00 6.85 -15.25
C VAL A 348 -37.36 7.73 -16.45
N VAL A 349 -37.71 7.11 -17.57
CA VAL A 349 -38.13 7.79 -18.80
C VAL A 349 -39.63 7.60 -19.00
N ASN A 350 -40.35 8.71 -19.10
CA ASN A 350 -41.78 8.75 -19.40
C ASN A 350 -41.96 9.21 -20.85
N MET A 351 -42.51 8.34 -21.70
CA MET A 351 -42.79 8.59 -23.11
C MET A 351 -44.27 8.45 -23.41
N GLU A 352 -44.83 9.40 -24.17
CA GLU A 352 -46.22 9.42 -24.60
C GLU A 352 -46.33 8.95 -26.06
N LEU A 353 -47.17 7.95 -26.32
CA LEU A 353 -47.48 7.45 -27.67
C LEU A 353 -48.99 7.51 -27.95
N VAL A 354 -49.37 8.06 -29.11
CA VAL A 354 -50.75 8.18 -29.57
C VAL A 354 -50.92 7.45 -30.90
N PHE A 355 -51.91 6.57 -31.02
CA PHE A 355 -52.10 5.69 -32.18
C PHE A 355 -53.16 6.19 -33.16
N HIS A 356 -53.04 5.86 -34.44
CA HIS A 356 -54.14 6.04 -35.40
C HIS A 356 -55.30 5.07 -35.07
N GLN A 357 -56.54 5.53 -35.21
CA GLN A 357 -57.77 4.94 -34.65
C GLN A 357 -58.14 3.51 -35.12
N SER A 358 -57.38 2.86 -35.99
CA SER A 358 -57.65 1.51 -36.50
C SER A 358 -56.55 0.55 -36.05
N SER A 359 -56.85 -0.20 -34.98
CA SER A 359 -56.08 -1.31 -34.38
C SER A 359 -54.70 -0.96 -33.80
N ALA A 360 -54.67 -0.66 -32.50
CA ALA A 360 -53.45 -0.80 -31.70
C ALA A 360 -53.06 -2.30 -31.62
N PRO A 361 -51.77 -2.65 -31.67
CA PRO A 361 -51.33 -4.03 -31.46
C PRO A 361 -51.74 -4.53 -30.07
N GLY A 362 -51.89 -5.85 -29.88
CA GLY A 362 -52.08 -6.43 -28.55
C GLY A 362 -50.93 -6.02 -27.62
N SER A 363 -51.23 -5.72 -26.35
CA SER A 363 -50.28 -5.13 -25.39
C SER A 363 -48.96 -5.88 -25.33
N ASP A 364 -49.00 -7.22 -25.33
CA ASP A 364 -47.80 -8.05 -25.23
C ASP A 364 -46.93 -8.00 -26.48
N ASP A 365 -47.54 -7.87 -27.66
CA ASP A 365 -46.79 -7.77 -28.92
C ASP A 365 -46.20 -6.38 -29.10
N LEU A 366 -46.91 -5.34 -28.66
CA LEU A 366 -46.41 -3.97 -28.60
C LEU A 366 -45.23 -3.85 -27.64
N ILE A 367 -45.35 -4.40 -26.42
CA ILE A 367 -44.28 -4.41 -25.40
C ILE A 367 -43.02 -5.06 -25.97
N LYS A 368 -43.12 -6.25 -26.57
CA LYS A 368 -41.97 -6.93 -27.19
C LYS A 368 -41.32 -6.13 -28.32
N THR A 369 -42.12 -5.35 -29.05
CA THR A 369 -41.61 -4.48 -30.12
C THR A 369 -40.83 -3.31 -29.56
N LEU A 370 -41.36 -2.69 -28.51
CA LEU A 370 -40.72 -1.57 -27.82
C LEU A 370 -39.48 -2.03 -27.07
N GLU A 371 -39.51 -3.20 -26.43
CA GLU A 371 -38.33 -3.85 -25.84
C GLU A 371 -37.22 -4.01 -26.89
N LYS A 372 -37.56 -4.50 -28.09
CA LYS A 372 -36.61 -4.63 -29.19
C LYS A 372 -36.07 -3.26 -29.65
N ALA A 373 -36.94 -2.26 -29.78
CA ALA A 373 -36.55 -0.92 -30.17
C ALA A 373 -35.56 -0.27 -29.19
N LEU A 374 -35.78 -0.49 -27.89
CA LEU A 374 -34.95 0.00 -26.81
C LEU A 374 -33.64 -0.79 -26.69
N LEU A 375 -33.63 -2.10 -26.96
CA LEU A 375 -32.41 -2.93 -27.03
C LEU A 375 -31.44 -2.46 -28.13
N ASP A 376 -31.96 -2.02 -29.27
CA ASP A 376 -31.14 -1.58 -30.40
C ASP A 376 -30.68 -0.11 -30.27
N PHE A 377 -31.18 0.64 -29.29
CA PHE A 377 -30.79 2.03 -29.04
C PHE A 377 -29.46 2.12 -28.26
N THR A 378 -28.34 2.27 -28.96
CA THR A 378 -26.99 2.33 -28.37
C THR A 378 -26.42 3.76 -28.38
N ILE A 379 -26.01 4.29 -27.22
CA ILE A 379 -25.22 5.53 -27.14
C ILE A 379 -23.73 5.19 -27.31
N LEU A 380 -23.13 5.59 -28.42
CA LEU A 380 -21.68 5.49 -28.63
C LEU A 380 -20.98 6.71 -28.02
N LEU A 381 -20.02 6.50 -27.12
CA LEU A 381 -19.11 7.56 -26.65
C LEU A 381 -17.87 7.59 -27.57
N PRO A 382 -17.74 8.56 -28.49
CA PRO A 382 -16.58 8.63 -29.37
C PRO A 382 -15.32 9.05 -28.58
N ILE A 383 -14.29 8.21 -28.63
CA ILE A 383 -12.95 8.57 -28.14
C ILE A 383 -12.25 9.41 -29.21
N ASP A 384 -11.77 10.60 -28.84
CA ASP A 384 -10.97 11.40 -29.77
C ASP A 384 -9.55 10.86 -29.83
N LEU A 385 -9.31 9.92 -30.74
CA LEU A 385 -8.02 9.27 -30.94
C LEU A 385 -6.91 10.25 -31.41
N ASN A 386 -7.26 11.47 -31.82
CA ASN A 386 -6.29 12.50 -32.20
C ASN A 386 -5.75 13.27 -30.99
N SER A 387 -6.35 13.09 -29.81
CA SER A 387 -5.95 13.77 -28.56
C SER A 387 -4.88 13.02 -27.74
N ILE A 388 -4.46 11.83 -28.18
CA ILE A 388 -3.47 11.01 -27.47
C ILE A 388 -2.11 11.71 -27.49
N THR A 389 -1.58 12.03 -26.32
CA THR A 389 -0.25 12.63 -26.17
C THR A 389 0.62 11.81 -25.21
N VAL A 390 1.90 11.71 -25.54
CA VAL A 390 2.94 11.18 -24.64
C VAL A 390 3.77 12.38 -24.21
N PRO A 391 3.76 12.75 -22.91
CA PRO A 391 4.58 13.84 -22.42
C PRO A 391 6.05 13.58 -22.78
N ALA A 392 6.70 14.55 -23.41
CA ALA A 392 8.13 14.45 -23.69
C ALA A 392 8.88 14.21 -22.38
N THR A 393 9.78 13.23 -22.38
CA THR A 393 10.70 12.97 -21.26
C THR A 393 11.30 14.30 -20.81
N PRO A 394 11.25 14.69 -19.53
CA PRO A 394 11.92 15.89 -19.10
C PRO A 394 13.38 15.77 -19.49
N THR A 395 13.85 16.69 -20.33
CA THR A 395 15.25 16.84 -20.67
C THR A 395 16.04 16.82 -19.37
N PRO A 396 17.11 16.00 -19.23
CA PRO A 396 17.88 15.98 -18.01
C PRO A 396 18.28 17.42 -17.68
N PRO A 397 17.97 17.96 -16.50
CA PRO A 397 18.55 19.23 -16.09
C PRO A 397 20.05 19.11 -16.25
N ALA A 398 20.68 20.12 -16.86
CA ALA A 398 22.14 20.21 -16.92
C ALA A 398 22.71 19.85 -15.55
N THR A 399 23.59 18.85 -15.53
CA THR A 399 24.22 18.31 -14.33
C THR A 399 24.60 19.46 -13.40
N PRO A 400 23.95 19.63 -12.23
CA PRO A 400 24.47 20.52 -11.23
C PRO A 400 25.86 19.99 -10.88
N ALA A 401 26.86 20.87 -10.89
CA ALA A 401 28.18 20.56 -10.33
C ALA A 401 27.99 19.84 -8.99
N PRO A 402 28.83 18.86 -8.62
CA PRO A 402 28.64 18.05 -7.42
C PRO A 402 28.61 18.96 -6.20
N THR A 403 27.41 19.35 -5.79
CA THR A 403 27.14 19.95 -4.50
C THR A 403 27.29 18.82 -3.51
N THR A 404 28.26 18.98 -2.62
CA THR A 404 28.35 18.26 -1.36
C THR A 404 26.95 18.01 -0.80
N PRO A 405 26.63 16.78 -0.34
CA PRO A 405 25.31 16.49 0.22
C PRO A 405 25.01 17.52 1.30
N PRO A 406 23.84 18.19 1.27
CA PRO A 406 23.51 19.18 2.28
C PRO A 406 23.55 18.47 3.64
N SER A 407 24.44 18.95 4.51
CA SER A 407 24.66 18.39 5.85
C SER A 407 23.46 18.61 6.79
N HIS A 408 22.46 19.39 6.37
CA HIS A 408 21.29 19.75 7.15
C HIS A 408 20.04 19.88 6.29
N CYS A 409 18.93 19.26 6.73
CA CYS A 409 17.60 19.50 6.17
C CYS A 409 17.10 20.87 6.66
N HIS A 410 17.46 21.95 5.99
CA HIS A 410 16.94 23.28 6.33
C HIS A 410 15.44 23.39 5.97
N GLY A 411 14.59 23.67 6.96
CA GLY A 411 13.18 24.03 6.76
C GLY A 411 12.12 23.03 7.29
N HIS A 412 12.49 21.79 7.62
CA HIS A 412 11.55 20.74 8.03
C HIS A 412 11.54 20.43 9.55
N SER A 413 12.29 21.19 10.35
CA SER A 413 12.42 21.00 11.80
C SER A 413 11.42 21.80 12.64
N LYS A 414 10.28 22.19 12.07
CA LYS A 414 9.22 22.88 12.82
C LYS A 414 8.38 21.86 13.58
N PRO A 415 7.95 22.14 14.82
CA PRO A 415 7.03 21.27 15.56
C PRO A 415 5.71 21.10 14.82
N TRP A 416 4.98 20.03 15.13
CA TRP A 416 3.62 19.89 14.63
C TRP A 416 2.77 21.08 15.13
N PRO A 417 1.92 21.69 14.28
CA PRO A 417 1.09 22.81 14.68
C PRO A 417 0.21 22.48 15.89
N LEU A 418 0.08 23.43 16.81
CA LEU A 418 -0.84 23.28 17.95
C LEU A 418 -2.30 23.32 17.47
N CYS A 419 -3.16 22.54 18.11
CA CYS A 419 -4.60 22.62 17.86
C CYS A 419 -5.12 23.94 18.42
N THR A 420 -5.60 24.83 17.55
CA THR A 420 -6.09 26.15 17.95
C THR A 420 -7.46 26.08 18.63
N GLU A 421 -8.23 25.03 18.40
CA GLU A 421 -9.59 24.85 18.93
C GLU A 421 -9.65 23.93 20.16
N GLY A 422 -8.54 23.24 20.49
CA GLY A 422 -8.51 22.16 21.47
C GLY A 422 -9.35 20.93 21.09
N PRO A 423 -9.43 19.90 21.95
CA PRO A 423 -10.27 18.74 21.70
C PRO A 423 -11.75 19.15 21.65
N SER A 424 -12.45 18.80 20.56
CA SER A 424 -13.83 19.22 20.33
C SER A 424 -14.73 18.04 19.99
N ALA A 425 -16.06 18.24 20.10
CA ALA A 425 -17.00 17.21 19.64
C ALA A 425 -16.85 16.95 18.12
N SER A 426 -16.52 17.99 17.35
CA SER A 426 -16.25 17.88 15.91
C SER A 426 -14.96 17.10 15.65
N GLY A 427 -13.86 17.42 16.34
CA GLY A 427 -12.56 16.74 16.21
C GLY A 427 -12.63 15.27 16.59
N ARG A 428 -13.33 14.92 17.67
CA ARG A 428 -13.61 13.52 18.04
C ARG A 428 -14.44 12.78 17.00
N GLY A 429 -15.43 13.44 16.40
CA GLY A 429 -16.24 12.88 15.32
C GLY A 429 -15.39 12.55 14.09
N ILE A 430 -14.58 13.52 13.64
CA ILE A 430 -13.64 13.36 12.53
C ILE A 430 -12.69 12.20 12.80
N LEU A 431 -12.01 12.18 13.96
CA LEU A 431 -11.09 11.09 14.29
C LEU A 431 -11.80 9.73 14.34
N GLY A 432 -13.01 9.67 14.93
CA GLY A 432 -13.79 8.44 15.02
C GLY A 432 -14.16 7.87 13.65
N GLU A 433 -14.57 8.72 12.71
CA GLU A 433 -14.89 8.33 11.34
C GLU A 433 -13.63 7.87 10.58
N SER A 434 -12.55 8.66 10.62
CA SER A 434 -11.25 8.31 10.01
C SER A 434 -10.71 6.97 10.51
N LEU A 435 -10.72 6.75 11.83
CA LEU A 435 -10.26 5.48 12.41
C LEU A 435 -11.16 4.31 12.04
N THR A 436 -12.46 4.53 11.87
CA THR A 436 -13.41 3.48 11.44
C THR A 436 -13.17 3.11 9.98
N GLU A 437 -12.97 4.10 9.11
CA GLU A 437 -12.66 3.87 7.71
C GLU A 437 -11.30 3.17 7.57
N PHE A 438 -10.26 3.66 8.25
CA PHE A 438 -8.97 3.01 8.32
C PHE A 438 -9.09 1.56 8.79
N ALA A 439 -9.86 1.29 9.85
CA ALA A 439 -10.06 -0.06 10.38
C ALA A 439 -10.66 -1.03 9.35
N LEU A 440 -11.63 -0.56 8.55
CA LEU A 440 -12.26 -1.35 7.50
C LEU A 440 -11.30 -1.63 6.34
N HIS A 441 -10.57 -0.61 5.89
CA HIS A 441 -9.55 -0.76 4.85
C HIS A 441 -8.42 -1.69 5.29
N PHE A 442 -7.91 -1.48 6.50
CA PHE A 442 -6.87 -2.29 7.11
C PHE A 442 -7.30 -3.75 7.27
N TYR A 443 -8.53 -4.01 7.73
CA TYR A 443 -9.09 -5.36 7.83
C TYR A 443 -9.18 -6.04 6.46
N LYS A 444 -9.72 -5.36 5.45
CA LYS A 444 -9.87 -5.91 4.09
C LYS A 444 -8.52 -6.29 3.49
N GLU A 445 -7.52 -5.43 3.67
CA GLU A 445 -6.20 -5.69 3.14
C GLU A 445 -5.47 -6.80 3.92
N ALA A 446 -5.57 -6.83 5.24
CA ALA A 446 -5.03 -7.91 6.05
C ALA A 446 -5.65 -9.27 5.65
N ARG A 447 -6.96 -9.32 5.45
CA ARG A 447 -7.69 -10.53 4.99
C ARG A 447 -7.30 -10.95 3.56
N ARG A 448 -6.90 -10.00 2.71
CA ARG A 448 -6.40 -10.28 1.35
C ARG A 448 -5.02 -10.92 1.37
N ILE A 449 -4.15 -10.47 2.29
CA ILE A 449 -2.80 -11.01 2.47
C ILE A 449 -2.85 -12.39 3.16
N GLU A 450 -3.63 -12.50 4.24
CA GLU A 450 -3.83 -13.74 4.99
C GLU A 450 -5.19 -14.36 4.65
N ASP A 451 -5.24 -15.12 3.55
CA ASP A 451 -6.49 -15.68 3.02
C ASP A 451 -7.05 -16.87 3.83
N LYS A 452 -6.30 -17.39 4.82
CA LYS A 452 -6.67 -18.57 5.62
C LYS A 452 -6.47 -18.37 7.11
N GLY A 453 -7.30 -19.05 7.92
CA GLY A 453 -7.19 -19.07 9.37
C GLY A 453 -7.87 -17.89 10.09
N ASN A 454 -7.81 -17.95 11.42
CA ASN A 454 -8.32 -16.91 12.31
C ASN A 454 -7.43 -15.68 12.23
N MET A 455 -8.02 -14.49 12.20
CA MET A 455 -7.30 -13.22 12.17
C MET A 455 -7.67 -12.39 13.40
N LEU A 456 -6.67 -11.82 14.06
CA LEU A 456 -6.85 -10.87 15.14
C LEU A 456 -5.97 -9.65 14.86
N ILE A 457 -6.61 -8.48 14.80
CA ILE A 457 -5.98 -7.20 14.53
C ILE A 457 -6.58 -6.13 15.44
N SER A 458 -5.79 -5.10 15.78
CA SER A 458 -6.31 -3.87 16.42
C SER A 458 -5.93 -2.65 15.58
N PRO A 459 -6.83 -2.20 14.70
CA PRO A 459 -6.56 -1.05 13.85
C PRO A 459 -6.28 0.22 14.65
N VAL A 460 -6.97 0.46 15.76
CA VAL A 460 -6.74 1.67 16.60
C VAL A 460 -5.31 1.76 17.12
N SER A 461 -4.70 0.62 17.47
CA SER A 461 -3.34 0.53 17.97
C SER A 461 -2.31 0.81 16.88
N VAL A 462 -2.57 0.31 15.66
CA VAL A 462 -1.75 0.60 14.48
C VAL A 462 -1.89 2.06 14.08
N ALA A 463 -3.11 2.60 14.07
CA ALA A 463 -3.38 4.00 13.76
C ALA A 463 -2.67 4.95 14.74
N GLU A 464 -2.63 4.63 16.03
CA GLU A 464 -1.86 5.38 17.03
C GLU A 464 -0.36 5.40 16.67
N LEU A 465 0.20 4.26 16.27
CA LEU A 465 1.61 4.19 15.86
C LEU A 465 1.90 5.01 14.59
N LEU A 466 0.98 5.00 13.63
CA LEU A 466 1.11 5.77 12.38
C LEU A 466 0.90 7.27 12.59
N THR A 467 -0.02 7.66 13.48
CA THR A 467 -0.19 9.06 13.88
C THR A 467 1.01 9.56 14.69
N LEU A 468 1.66 8.69 15.49
CA LEU A 468 2.96 9.01 16.11
C LEU A 468 4.05 9.25 15.05
N LEU A 469 4.06 8.48 13.96
CA LEU A 469 4.99 8.71 12.85
C LEU A 469 4.66 10.01 12.09
N LEU A 470 3.37 10.29 11.90
CA LEU A 470 2.85 11.50 11.23
C LEU A 470 3.35 12.79 11.89
N LEU A 471 3.53 12.78 13.22
CA LEU A 471 4.05 13.91 13.99
C LEU A 471 5.35 14.49 13.40
N GLY A 472 6.24 13.62 12.92
CA GLY A 472 7.50 14.02 12.27
C GLY A 472 7.45 14.08 10.75
N ALA A 473 6.38 13.59 10.12
CA ALA A 473 6.28 13.49 8.66
C ALA A 473 6.01 14.86 8.02
N ARG A 474 6.61 15.13 6.87
CA ARG A 474 6.43 16.38 6.11
C ARG A 474 6.32 16.07 4.61
N GLY A 475 5.71 16.98 3.86
CA GLY A 475 5.54 16.83 2.40
C GLY A 475 4.77 15.56 2.06
N ASP A 476 5.20 14.85 1.01
CA ASP A 476 4.52 13.65 0.51
C ASP A 476 4.31 12.58 1.58
N THR A 477 5.26 12.39 2.51
CA THR A 477 5.09 11.40 3.59
C THR A 477 3.96 11.76 4.54
N GLN A 478 3.75 13.06 4.80
CA GLN A 478 2.63 13.51 5.61
C GLN A 478 1.31 13.22 4.90
N THR A 479 1.19 13.63 3.63
CA THR A 479 0.00 13.40 2.82
C THR A 479 -0.31 11.91 2.66
N THR A 480 0.69 11.06 2.45
CA THR A 480 0.51 9.60 2.39
C THR A 480 -0.01 9.05 3.72
N LEU A 481 0.56 9.45 4.86
CA LEU A 481 0.10 8.96 6.16
C LEU A 481 -1.32 9.46 6.49
N GLU A 482 -1.64 10.71 6.17
CA GLU A 482 -2.99 11.25 6.33
C GLU A 482 -4.00 10.45 5.48
N ASN A 483 -3.67 10.16 4.22
CA ASN A 483 -4.54 9.35 3.35
C ASN A 483 -4.70 7.92 3.83
N VAL A 484 -3.61 7.26 4.27
CA VAL A 484 -3.67 5.90 4.81
C VAL A 484 -4.55 5.84 6.06
N LEU A 485 -4.49 6.86 6.91
CA LEU A 485 -5.29 6.97 8.12
C LEU A 485 -6.71 7.50 7.87
N SER A 486 -7.09 7.75 6.63
CA SER A 486 -8.35 8.40 6.24
C SER A 486 -8.59 9.74 6.96
N LEU A 487 -7.50 10.45 7.29
CA LEU A 487 -7.57 11.75 7.96
C LEU A 487 -7.79 12.86 6.91
N PRO A 488 -8.60 13.90 7.25
CA PRO A 488 -8.64 15.10 6.45
C PRO A 488 -7.25 15.75 6.36
N GLN A 489 -6.92 16.27 5.19
CA GLN A 489 -5.66 16.98 4.99
C GLN A 489 -5.55 18.17 5.95
N ASN A 490 -4.40 18.32 6.60
CA ASN A 490 -4.13 19.38 7.59
C ASN A 490 -5.01 19.33 8.85
N PHE A 491 -5.47 18.16 9.27
CA PHE A 491 -6.16 18.01 10.55
C PHE A 491 -5.18 18.15 11.74
N THR A 492 -4.89 19.39 12.13
CA THR A 492 -3.86 19.73 13.14
C THR A 492 -4.14 19.14 14.52
N CYS A 493 -5.41 18.98 14.88
CA CYS A 493 -5.87 18.48 16.18
C CYS A 493 -5.73 16.96 16.36
N VAL A 494 -5.32 16.21 15.32
CA VAL A 494 -5.23 14.75 15.34
C VAL A 494 -4.52 14.19 16.58
N HIS A 495 -3.38 14.76 16.98
CA HIS A 495 -2.60 14.24 18.11
C HIS A 495 -3.26 14.48 19.47
N GLU A 496 -3.97 15.60 19.64
CA GLU A 496 -4.72 15.88 20.86
C GLU A 496 -5.96 14.99 20.97
N GLU A 497 -6.63 14.73 19.86
CA GLU A 497 -7.78 13.83 19.82
C GLU A 497 -7.37 12.37 20.06
N VAL A 498 -6.23 11.93 19.52
CA VAL A 498 -5.66 10.61 19.85
C VAL A 498 -5.27 10.53 21.33
N LEU A 499 -4.68 11.58 21.91
CA LEU A 499 -4.42 11.63 23.36
C LEU A 499 -5.71 11.54 24.18
N SER A 500 -6.79 12.19 23.73
CA SER A 500 -8.11 12.14 24.36
C SER A 500 -8.70 10.72 24.30
N LEU A 501 -8.65 10.09 23.12
CA LEU A 501 -9.09 8.73 22.89
C LEU A 501 -8.32 7.72 23.76
N THR A 502 -6.99 7.78 23.75
CA THR A 502 -6.14 6.86 24.52
C THR A 502 -6.39 7.02 26.02
N LYS A 503 -6.56 8.24 26.53
CA LYS A 503 -6.97 8.48 27.92
C LYS A 503 -8.31 7.87 28.26
N HIS A 504 -9.28 7.94 27.35
CA HIS A 504 -10.60 7.34 27.54
C HIS A 504 -10.53 5.80 27.56
N LEU A 505 -9.65 5.21 26.76
CA LEU A 505 -9.46 3.76 26.69
C LEU A 505 -8.61 3.17 27.84
N ARG A 506 -7.88 4.00 28.59
CA ARG A 506 -7.00 3.54 29.69
C ARG A 506 -7.76 2.69 30.71
N GLY A 507 -7.15 1.58 31.12
CA GLY A 507 -7.74 0.63 32.07
C GLY A 507 -8.74 -0.34 31.45
N SER A 508 -9.28 -0.04 30.26
CA SER A 508 -9.99 -1.01 29.43
C SER A 508 -9.01 -1.69 28.48
N VAL A 509 -8.30 -0.92 27.65
CA VAL A 509 -7.40 -1.42 26.61
C VAL A 509 -5.98 -0.91 26.87
N GLU A 510 -5.02 -1.83 26.97
CA GLU A 510 -3.61 -1.48 27.15
C GLU A 510 -2.89 -1.53 25.80
N MET A 511 -2.54 -0.35 25.29
CA MET A 511 -1.79 -0.15 24.05
C MET A 511 -0.39 0.37 24.35
N ALA A 512 0.60 -0.17 23.65
CA ALA A 512 2.00 0.21 23.82
C ALA A 512 2.67 0.38 22.46
N SER A 513 2.87 1.62 22.08
CA SER A 513 3.59 2.01 20.86
C SER A 513 4.96 2.61 21.22
N ARG A 514 6.00 2.26 20.47
CA ARG A 514 7.33 2.89 20.62
C ARG A 514 8.13 2.84 19.32
N ILE A 515 8.87 3.92 19.08
CA ILE A 515 9.87 4.02 18.01
C ILE A 515 11.25 3.76 18.61
N TYR A 516 11.98 2.83 18.00
CA TYR A 516 13.40 2.61 18.22
C TYR A 516 14.19 3.14 17.02
N TYR A 517 15.37 3.70 17.27
CA TYR A 517 16.19 4.30 16.22
C TYR A 517 17.67 4.03 16.40
N LYS A 518 18.43 4.09 15.31
CA LYS A 518 19.85 3.71 15.32
C LYS A 518 20.72 4.56 16.26
N PRO A 519 21.82 4.00 16.79
CA PRO A 519 22.88 4.76 17.43
C PRO A 519 23.41 5.88 16.51
N GLY A 520 23.70 7.05 17.09
CA GLY A 520 24.30 8.19 16.37
C GLY A 520 23.33 9.07 15.57
N LEU A 521 22.07 8.65 15.39
CA LEU A 521 21.03 9.51 14.84
C LEU A 521 20.58 10.55 15.88
N LYS A 522 20.56 11.83 15.49
CA LYS A 522 20.09 12.93 16.34
C LYS A 522 18.62 13.25 16.02
N LEU A 523 17.75 12.92 16.96
CA LEU A 523 16.35 13.32 16.88
C LEU A 523 16.21 14.82 17.14
N THR A 524 15.18 15.43 16.57
CA THR A 524 14.78 16.79 16.91
C THR A 524 14.16 16.80 18.32
N ASP A 525 14.46 17.84 19.11
CA ASP A 525 13.95 17.95 20.49
C ASP A 525 12.41 17.94 20.51
N PHE A 526 11.78 18.68 19.59
CA PHE A 526 10.32 18.73 19.50
C PHE A 526 9.70 17.37 19.22
N PHE A 527 10.31 16.53 18.39
CA PHE A 527 9.75 15.21 18.08
C PHE A 527 9.77 14.34 19.33
N GLY A 528 10.87 14.34 20.08
CA GLY A 528 10.95 13.61 21.35
C GLY A 528 9.93 14.10 22.38
N ASP A 529 9.76 15.42 22.50
CA ASP A 529 8.87 16.03 23.50
C ASP A 529 7.40 15.85 23.15
N GLN A 530 7.00 16.13 21.90
CA GLN A 530 5.63 15.93 21.43
C GLN A 530 5.26 14.42 21.41
N SER A 531 6.19 13.52 21.09
CA SER A 531 5.95 12.07 21.20
C SER A 531 5.63 11.65 22.63
N GLN A 532 6.35 12.20 23.61
CA GLN A 532 6.09 11.93 25.02
C GLN A 532 4.78 12.59 25.49
N GLN A 533 4.49 13.80 25.02
CA GLN A 533 3.31 14.57 25.41
C GLN A 533 2.00 13.92 24.92
N PHE A 534 1.91 13.59 23.63
CA PHE A 534 0.67 13.12 23.02
C PHE A 534 0.47 11.60 23.10
N TYR A 535 1.56 10.83 23.14
CA TYR A 535 1.49 9.36 23.09
C TYR A 535 2.07 8.67 24.32
N GLY A 536 2.69 9.43 25.24
CA GLY A 536 3.40 8.82 26.35
C GLY A 536 4.61 7.98 25.92
N ALA A 537 5.10 8.17 24.68
CA ALA A 537 6.01 7.26 24.00
C ALA A 537 7.23 8.00 23.45
N LYS A 538 8.19 8.34 24.32
CA LYS A 538 9.48 8.89 23.85
C LYS A 538 10.25 7.84 23.02
N PRO A 539 10.79 8.20 21.84
CA PRO A 539 11.64 7.31 21.06
C PRO A 539 12.87 6.84 21.85
N GLN A 540 13.28 5.60 21.63
CA GLN A 540 14.39 4.97 22.35
C GLN A 540 15.55 4.64 21.40
N GLN A 541 16.75 5.08 21.74
CA GLN A 541 17.93 4.74 20.95
C GLN A 541 18.30 3.26 21.14
N LEU A 542 18.61 2.60 20.03
CA LEU A 542 19.21 1.27 20.02
C LEU A 542 20.69 1.36 20.42
N THR A 543 21.23 0.24 20.90
CA THR A 543 22.66 0.07 21.15
C THR A 543 23.34 -0.60 19.94
N ASN A 544 24.67 -0.65 19.94
CA ASN A 544 25.44 -1.42 18.94
C ASN A 544 25.38 -2.94 19.17
N ASN A 545 24.73 -3.41 20.25
CA ASN A 545 24.64 -4.82 20.61
C ASN A 545 23.22 -5.36 20.38
N GLY A 546 23.07 -6.28 19.42
CA GLY A 546 21.78 -6.88 19.07
C GLY A 546 21.11 -7.63 20.22
N THR A 547 21.88 -8.32 21.08
CA THR A 547 21.36 -9.05 22.24
C THR A 547 20.82 -8.11 23.31
N THR A 548 21.54 -7.02 23.59
CA THR A 548 21.07 -5.97 24.51
C THR A 548 19.80 -5.30 23.97
N ASN A 549 19.74 -5.03 22.67
CA ASN A 549 18.54 -4.47 22.03
C ASN A 549 17.34 -5.42 22.16
N LEU A 550 17.54 -6.70 21.84
CA LEU A 550 16.53 -7.74 21.96
C LEU A 550 15.94 -7.83 23.37
N GLN A 551 16.79 -7.87 24.40
CA GLN A 551 16.35 -7.87 25.80
C GLN A 551 15.59 -6.59 26.14
N MET A 552 16.15 -5.41 25.84
CA MET A 552 15.52 -4.11 26.10
C MET A 552 14.12 -4.01 25.51
N ILE A 553 13.93 -4.47 24.27
CA ILE A 553 12.64 -4.43 23.59
C ILE A 553 11.64 -5.38 24.25
N ASN A 554 12.01 -6.65 24.43
CA ASN A 554 11.11 -7.65 24.99
C ASN A 554 10.76 -7.37 26.45
N ASP A 555 11.70 -6.89 27.26
CA ASP A 555 11.45 -6.46 28.64
C ASP A 555 10.47 -5.27 28.69
N TRP A 556 10.62 -4.31 27.78
CA TRP A 556 9.69 -3.18 27.68
C TRP A 556 8.28 -3.64 27.29
N VAL A 557 8.14 -4.53 26.30
CA VAL A 557 6.84 -5.07 25.91
C VAL A 557 6.22 -5.88 27.05
N ALA A 558 6.99 -6.73 27.72
CA ALA A 558 6.53 -7.51 28.85
C ALA A 558 6.02 -6.60 29.98
N GLN A 559 6.76 -5.54 30.30
CA GLN A 559 6.34 -4.56 31.31
C GLN A 559 5.02 -3.88 30.92
N LYS A 560 4.89 -3.44 29.66
CA LYS A 560 3.70 -2.72 29.18
C LYS A 560 2.47 -3.59 29.01
N THR A 561 2.66 -4.90 28.84
CA THR A 561 1.58 -5.85 28.63
C THR A 561 1.32 -6.72 29.86
N HIS A 562 1.81 -6.32 31.05
CA HIS A 562 1.69 -7.08 32.29
C HIS A 562 2.12 -8.55 32.16
N ASN A 563 3.22 -8.79 31.45
CA ASN A 563 3.83 -10.10 31.14
C ASN A 563 2.96 -11.03 30.29
N GLN A 564 1.93 -10.50 29.62
CA GLN A 564 1.08 -11.27 28.71
C GLN A 564 1.79 -11.49 27.37
N ILE A 565 2.57 -10.50 26.93
CA ILE A 565 3.44 -10.60 25.75
C ILE A 565 4.88 -10.48 26.22
N LYS A 566 5.57 -11.63 26.37
CA LYS A 566 6.97 -11.66 26.85
C LYS A 566 8.01 -11.56 25.74
N HIS A 567 7.66 -11.99 24.53
CA HIS A 567 8.57 -12.07 23.39
C HIS A 567 7.86 -11.52 22.16
N LEU A 568 8.15 -10.27 21.82
CA LEU A 568 7.63 -9.62 20.61
C LEU A 568 8.55 -9.91 19.42
N VAL A 569 9.86 -9.70 19.60
CA VAL A 569 10.86 -9.85 18.54
C VAL A 569 11.86 -10.94 18.91
N ASP A 570 12.32 -11.68 17.89
CA ASP A 570 13.26 -12.79 18.05
C ASP A 570 14.71 -12.34 17.77
N SER A 571 14.88 -11.27 17.00
CA SER A 571 16.17 -10.63 16.73
C SER A 571 15.98 -9.15 16.38
N VAL A 572 17.05 -8.37 16.48
CA VAL A 572 17.11 -6.98 16.01
C VAL A 572 18.24 -6.88 14.99
N PRO A 573 17.96 -6.63 13.70
CA PRO A 573 18.99 -6.53 12.68
C PRO A 573 19.98 -5.39 12.97
N GLN A 574 21.26 -5.60 12.65
CA GLN A 574 22.31 -4.59 12.90
C GLN A 574 22.18 -3.34 12.02
N ASN A 575 21.50 -3.45 10.87
CA ASN A 575 21.30 -2.36 9.91
C ASN A 575 19.93 -1.64 10.08
N THR A 576 19.25 -1.86 11.20
CA THR A 576 17.98 -1.19 11.52
C THR A 576 18.21 0.31 11.75
N GLU A 577 17.62 1.14 10.89
CA GLU A 577 17.63 2.61 11.01
C GLU A 577 16.54 3.07 11.97
N PHE A 578 15.32 2.56 11.76
CA PHE A 578 14.14 2.77 12.57
C PHE A 578 13.38 1.46 12.72
N MET A 579 12.76 1.28 13.88
CA MET A 579 11.87 0.17 14.15
C MET A 579 10.69 0.65 14.97
N LEU A 580 9.50 0.47 14.42
CA LEU A 580 8.24 0.84 15.02
C LEU A 580 7.62 -0.43 15.61
N LEU A 581 7.37 -0.40 16.90
CA LEU A 581 6.77 -1.52 17.61
C LEU A 581 5.47 -1.10 18.23
N ASN A 582 4.45 -1.92 18.01
CA ASN A 582 3.18 -1.83 18.69
C ASN A 582 2.89 -3.17 19.39
N ALA A 583 2.39 -3.10 20.61
CA ALA A 583 1.89 -4.24 21.34
C ALA A 583 0.61 -3.84 22.06
N ILE A 584 -0.41 -4.66 21.93
CA ILE A 584 -1.70 -4.44 22.57
C ILE A 584 -2.19 -5.71 23.22
N TYR A 585 -2.73 -5.51 24.42
CA TYR A 585 -3.37 -6.54 25.20
C TYR A 585 -4.72 -6.01 25.68
N TYR A 586 -5.77 -6.82 25.48
CA TYR A 586 -7.10 -6.51 25.97
C TYR A 586 -7.71 -7.68 26.75
N ILE A 587 -8.11 -7.41 28.00
CA ILE A 587 -9.01 -8.28 28.75
C ILE A 587 -10.38 -7.62 28.84
N GLY A 588 -11.35 -8.13 28.09
CA GLY A 588 -12.73 -7.69 28.23
C GLY A 588 -13.41 -8.34 29.43
N LYS A 589 -14.03 -7.51 30.27
CA LYS A 589 -14.90 -7.95 31.38
C LYS A 589 -16.35 -7.75 31.00
N TRP A 590 -17.14 -8.83 30.95
CA TRP A 590 -18.57 -8.75 30.64
C TRP A 590 -19.31 -7.85 31.64
N LYS A 591 -20.14 -6.92 31.15
CA LYS A 591 -21.01 -6.10 32.02
C LYS A 591 -22.03 -6.96 32.75
N MET A 592 -22.51 -8.01 32.09
CA MET A 592 -23.31 -9.07 32.69
C MET A 592 -22.60 -10.40 32.49
N ARG A 593 -22.32 -11.11 33.59
CA ARG A 593 -21.44 -12.29 33.57
C ARG A 593 -22.18 -13.54 33.15
N PHE A 594 -21.47 -14.44 32.48
CA PHE A 594 -21.90 -15.82 32.30
C PHE A 594 -21.67 -16.61 33.60
N ASN A 595 -22.52 -17.59 33.88
CA ASN A 595 -22.30 -18.53 34.98
C ASN A 595 -21.22 -19.53 34.56
N GLU A 596 -20.11 -19.57 35.30
CA GLU A 596 -18.98 -20.46 34.98
C GLU A 596 -19.39 -21.94 35.03
N ASN A 597 -20.30 -22.31 35.93
CA ASN A 597 -20.79 -23.69 36.06
C ASN A 597 -21.59 -24.17 34.84
N GLU A 598 -22.10 -23.24 34.04
CA GLU A 598 -22.82 -23.53 32.79
C GLU A 598 -21.88 -23.62 31.58
N THR A 599 -20.58 -23.33 31.75
CA THR A 599 -19.60 -23.43 30.68
C THR A 599 -19.20 -24.88 30.47
N LYS A 600 -19.41 -25.42 29.26
CA LYS A 600 -19.16 -26.83 28.95
C LYS A 600 -18.45 -27.00 27.61
N GLU A 601 -17.69 -28.09 27.49
CA GLU A 601 -17.08 -28.51 26.22
C GLU A 601 -18.16 -28.92 25.22
N GLU A 602 -18.26 -28.18 24.12
CA GLU A 602 -19.30 -28.37 23.11
C GLU A 602 -18.75 -28.34 21.70
N LYS A 603 -19.54 -28.93 20.80
CA LYS A 603 -19.21 -29.08 19.40
C LYS A 603 -19.33 -27.72 18.69
N PHE A 604 -18.24 -27.27 18.09
CA PHE A 604 -18.18 -26.09 17.22
C PHE A 604 -17.86 -26.53 15.79
N THR A 605 -18.58 -25.98 14.81
CA THR A 605 -18.39 -26.28 13.39
C THR A 605 -17.53 -25.17 12.77
N THR A 606 -16.37 -25.54 12.23
CA THR A 606 -15.49 -24.60 11.52
C THR A 606 -16.06 -24.26 10.14
N LEU A 607 -15.54 -23.20 9.50
CA LEU A 607 -15.93 -22.81 8.14
C LEU A 607 -15.65 -23.91 7.09
N GLU A 608 -14.74 -24.83 7.38
CA GLU A 608 -14.44 -26.01 6.56
C GLU A 608 -15.40 -27.19 6.83
N GLY A 609 -16.40 -27.01 7.69
CA GLY A 609 -17.34 -28.05 8.09
C GLY A 609 -16.78 -29.05 9.12
N LYS A 610 -15.55 -28.85 9.61
CA LYS A 610 -14.95 -29.72 10.64
C LYS A 610 -15.57 -29.45 11.99
N HIS A 611 -15.63 -30.49 12.82
CA HIS A 611 -16.15 -30.38 14.17
C HIS A 611 -15.03 -30.44 15.19
N VAL A 612 -14.94 -29.41 16.02
CA VAL A 612 -13.99 -29.33 17.14
C VAL A 612 -14.76 -29.17 18.45
N ARG A 613 -14.14 -29.51 19.58
CA ARG A 613 -14.71 -29.25 20.91
C ARG A 613 -14.07 -28.00 21.49
N VAL A 614 -14.88 -27.10 22.00
CA VAL A 614 -14.45 -25.85 22.64
C VAL A 614 -15.31 -25.57 23.87
N PRO A 615 -14.78 -24.86 24.87
CA PRO A 615 -15.57 -24.40 26.01
C PRO A 615 -16.57 -23.33 25.55
N VAL A 616 -17.87 -23.58 25.74
CA VAL A 616 -18.95 -22.68 25.37
C VAL A 616 -19.63 -22.14 26.61
N MET A 617 -19.65 -20.81 26.75
CA MET A 617 -20.36 -20.10 27.80
C MET A 617 -21.85 -20.03 27.46
N LYS A 618 -22.73 -20.34 28.43
CA LYS A 618 -24.17 -20.42 28.20
C LYS A 618 -24.98 -19.55 29.15
N SER A 619 -26.08 -19.03 28.63
CA SER A 619 -27.14 -18.39 29.41
C SER A 619 -28.47 -18.48 28.67
N LYS A 620 -29.55 -18.80 29.37
CA LYS A 620 -30.90 -18.93 28.77
C LYS A 620 -31.61 -17.58 28.61
N ASN A 621 -31.27 -16.61 29.45
CA ASN A 621 -31.91 -15.31 29.59
C ASN A 621 -30.87 -14.16 29.61
N TYR A 622 -29.88 -14.23 28.73
CA TYR A 622 -28.87 -13.18 28.63
C TYR A 622 -29.52 -11.93 28.00
N ARG A 623 -29.43 -10.78 28.67
CA ARG A 623 -29.88 -9.48 28.15
C ARG A 623 -28.84 -8.84 27.23
N LEU A 624 -29.12 -8.76 25.93
CA LEU A 624 -28.26 -8.10 24.94
C LEU A 624 -29.07 -7.45 23.80
N ALA A 625 -28.47 -6.52 23.06
CA ALA A 625 -29.05 -6.07 21.80
C ALA A 625 -28.72 -7.10 20.71
N ILE A 626 -29.73 -7.56 19.97
CA ILE A 626 -29.58 -8.57 18.93
C ILE A 626 -30.58 -8.30 17.80
N GLN A 627 -30.12 -8.36 16.55
CA GLN A 627 -30.97 -8.18 15.38
C GLN A 627 -30.44 -8.95 14.17
N TYR A 628 -31.28 -9.11 13.15
CA TYR A 628 -30.83 -9.52 11.83
C TYR A 628 -30.58 -8.26 10.99
N SER A 629 -29.36 -8.10 10.50
CA SER A 629 -29.01 -7.02 9.57
C SER A 629 -29.24 -7.51 8.14
N ALA A 630 -30.28 -6.98 7.47
CA ALA A 630 -30.53 -7.28 6.06
C ALA A 630 -29.39 -6.78 5.17
N ALA A 631 -28.81 -5.62 5.48
CA ALA A 631 -27.70 -5.03 4.74
C ALA A 631 -26.45 -5.92 4.74
N LEU A 632 -26.16 -6.58 5.88
CA LEU A 632 -25.00 -7.46 6.05
C LEU A 632 -25.34 -8.96 5.85
N LYS A 633 -26.62 -9.30 5.70
CA LYS A 633 -27.13 -10.68 5.70
C LYS A 633 -26.61 -11.55 6.87
N ALA A 634 -26.55 -10.95 8.06
CA ALA A 634 -26.04 -11.62 9.25
C ALA A 634 -26.88 -11.28 10.47
N LYS A 635 -26.94 -12.24 11.42
CA LYS A 635 -27.41 -11.96 12.77
C LYS A 635 -26.28 -11.26 13.52
N VAL A 636 -26.58 -10.10 14.10
CA VAL A 636 -25.60 -9.31 14.84
C VAL A 636 -26.03 -9.23 16.31
N ALA A 637 -25.12 -9.57 17.20
CA ALA A 637 -25.30 -9.51 18.65
C ALA A 637 -24.28 -8.52 19.25
N ARG A 638 -24.75 -7.58 20.08
CA ARG A 638 -23.90 -6.63 20.81
C ARG A 638 -23.88 -6.99 22.29
N PHE A 639 -22.72 -7.38 22.78
CA PHE A 639 -22.48 -7.65 24.19
C PHE A 639 -21.79 -6.46 24.85
N LEU A 640 -22.35 -5.96 25.95
CA LEU A 640 -21.73 -4.90 26.72
C LEU A 640 -20.57 -5.43 27.58
N LEU A 641 -19.43 -4.76 27.51
CA LEU A 641 -18.28 -4.98 28.38
C LEU A 641 -18.16 -3.82 29.38
N SER A 642 -17.21 -3.92 30.30
CA SER A 642 -16.86 -2.84 31.22
C SER A 642 -16.07 -1.75 30.48
N GLY A 643 -16.21 -0.49 30.93
CA GLY A 643 -15.41 0.64 30.45
C GLY A 643 -15.67 1.05 29.00
N ASP A 644 -16.93 1.37 28.67
CA ASP A 644 -17.41 1.88 27.37
C ASP A 644 -17.05 1.05 26.12
N VAL A 645 -16.67 -0.22 26.31
CA VAL A 645 -16.42 -1.17 25.22
C VAL A 645 -17.63 -2.11 25.02
N SER A 646 -17.88 -2.50 23.77
CA SER A 646 -18.81 -3.58 23.44
C SER A 646 -18.24 -4.54 22.40
N LEU A 647 -18.62 -5.81 22.49
CA LEU A 647 -18.28 -6.84 21.50
C LEU A 647 -19.46 -7.01 20.54
N TYR A 648 -19.20 -6.86 19.25
CA TYR A 648 -20.15 -7.16 18.18
C TYR A 648 -19.79 -8.52 17.57
N VAL A 649 -20.77 -9.42 17.52
CA VAL A 649 -20.63 -10.74 16.90
C VAL A 649 -21.53 -10.80 15.66
N PHE A 650 -20.92 -11.00 14.50
CA PHE A 650 -21.60 -11.14 13.22
C PHE A 650 -21.66 -12.63 12.85
N LEU A 651 -22.87 -13.17 12.76
CA LEU A 651 -23.10 -14.58 12.49
C LEU A 651 -23.90 -14.74 11.19
N PRO A 652 -23.27 -15.18 10.08
CA PRO A 652 -24.00 -15.49 8.86
C PRO A 652 -24.98 -16.67 9.07
N PRO A 653 -26.08 -16.75 8.29
CA PRO A 653 -27.08 -17.80 8.44
C PRO A 653 -26.56 -19.20 8.03
N VAL A 654 -25.53 -19.25 7.18
CA VAL A 654 -24.89 -20.46 6.68
C VAL A 654 -23.43 -20.49 7.13
N PHE A 655 -22.96 -21.65 7.61
CA PHE A 655 -21.59 -21.82 8.08
C PHE A 655 -20.65 -22.18 6.92
N SER A 656 -20.29 -21.20 6.11
CA SER A 656 -19.34 -21.38 5.00
C SER A 656 -18.41 -20.17 4.84
N THR A 657 -17.25 -20.40 4.22
CA THR A 657 -16.31 -19.33 3.85
C THR A 657 -16.98 -18.27 2.95
N SER A 658 -17.83 -18.69 2.02
CA SER A 658 -18.54 -17.76 1.12
C SER A 658 -19.54 -16.86 1.86
N ALA A 659 -20.24 -17.40 2.85
CA ALA A 659 -21.21 -16.64 3.62
C ALA A 659 -20.51 -15.63 4.54
N LEU A 660 -19.39 -16.00 5.17
CA LEU A 660 -18.58 -15.05 5.94
C LEU A 660 -18.01 -13.96 5.03
N LYS A 661 -17.47 -14.33 3.86
CA LYS A 661 -16.95 -13.37 2.88
C LYS A 661 -18.02 -12.38 2.43
N GLU A 662 -19.26 -12.83 2.23
CA GLU A 662 -20.36 -11.91 1.89
C GLU A 662 -20.61 -10.87 2.99
N VAL A 663 -20.49 -11.24 4.28
CA VAL A 663 -20.56 -10.28 5.39
C VAL A 663 -19.39 -9.30 5.33
N GLU A 664 -18.17 -9.78 5.11
CA GLU A 664 -16.96 -8.96 5.03
C GLU A 664 -17.00 -7.97 3.84
N ASP A 665 -17.47 -8.41 2.68
CA ASP A 665 -17.59 -7.58 1.46
C ASP A 665 -18.65 -6.47 1.65
N ARG A 666 -19.74 -6.78 2.37
CA ARG A 666 -20.82 -5.83 2.69
C ARG A 666 -20.47 -4.89 3.84
N LEU A 667 -19.46 -5.22 4.65
CA LEU A 667 -19.01 -4.39 5.76
C LEU A 667 -18.24 -3.18 5.22
N ASN A 668 -18.83 -2.01 5.36
CA ASN A 668 -18.27 -0.73 4.95
C ASN A 668 -18.65 0.37 5.97
N LEU A 669 -18.14 1.58 5.79
CA LEU A 669 -18.29 2.67 6.76
C LEU A 669 -19.78 2.95 7.04
N GLU A 670 -20.57 3.07 5.98
CA GLU A 670 -22.00 3.37 6.06
C GLU A 670 -22.78 2.28 6.80
N THR A 671 -22.62 1.02 6.38
CA THR A 671 -23.33 -0.12 6.97
C THR A 671 -22.95 -0.34 8.42
N LEU A 672 -21.66 -0.21 8.77
CA LEU A 672 -21.17 -0.36 10.13
C LEU A 672 -21.68 0.78 11.03
N THR A 673 -21.61 2.04 10.56
CA THR A 673 -22.06 3.21 11.34
C THR A 673 -23.56 3.16 11.60
N LYS A 674 -24.36 2.87 10.58
CA LYS A 674 -25.81 2.68 10.72
C LYS A 674 -26.13 1.54 11.69
N LEU A 675 -25.43 0.40 11.57
CA LEU A 675 -25.62 -0.75 12.44
C LEU A 675 -25.32 -0.41 13.92
N VAL A 676 -24.15 0.19 14.18
CA VAL A 676 -23.72 0.56 15.54
C VAL A 676 -24.72 1.53 16.15
N LYS A 677 -25.05 2.62 15.45
CA LYS A 677 -26.03 3.62 15.92
C LYS A 677 -27.39 3.01 16.25
N ASN A 678 -27.88 2.11 15.40
CA ASN A 678 -29.16 1.43 15.61
C ASN A 678 -29.11 0.45 16.80
N MET A 679 -28.01 -0.28 16.99
CA MET A 679 -27.86 -1.20 18.14
C MET A 679 -27.50 -0.49 19.45
N GLU A 680 -27.06 0.76 19.38
CA GLU A 680 -26.86 1.62 20.55
C GLU A 680 -28.16 2.17 21.12
N SER A 681 -29.13 2.48 20.26
CA SER A 681 -30.46 2.93 20.67
C SER A 681 -31.43 1.78 20.99
N MET A 682 -31.07 0.54 20.67
CA MET A 682 -31.89 -0.64 20.92
C MET A 682 -31.89 -1.04 22.40
N GLU A 683 -33.07 -1.28 22.96
CA GLU A 683 -33.19 -1.86 24.30
C GLU A 683 -32.70 -3.31 24.34
N PRO A 684 -31.87 -3.70 25.33
CA PRO A 684 -31.42 -5.07 25.49
C PRO A 684 -32.58 -6.06 25.71
N GLN A 685 -32.61 -7.13 24.92
CA GLN A 685 -33.61 -8.18 24.94
C GLN A 685 -33.05 -9.45 25.59
N GLU A 686 -33.92 -10.26 26.21
CA GLU A 686 -33.53 -11.58 26.72
C GLU A 686 -33.38 -12.58 25.57
N ALA A 687 -32.22 -13.22 25.50
CA ALA A 687 -31.93 -14.24 24.52
C ALA A 687 -31.17 -15.42 25.15
N THR A 688 -31.39 -16.61 24.58
CA THR A 688 -30.54 -17.76 24.84
C THR A 688 -29.24 -17.63 24.06
N VAL A 689 -28.12 -17.56 24.78
CA VAL A 689 -26.78 -17.38 24.23
C VAL A 689 -25.93 -18.61 24.52
N ALA A 690 -25.23 -19.07 23.48
CA ALA A 690 -24.12 -20.01 23.56
C ALA A 690 -22.95 -19.39 22.81
N LEU A 691 -21.92 -18.95 23.54
CA LEU A 691 -20.77 -18.22 22.98
C LEU A 691 -19.47 -18.94 23.34
N PRO A 692 -18.63 -19.34 22.37
CA PRO A 692 -17.31 -19.89 22.66
C PRO A 692 -16.48 -18.94 23.50
N ARG A 693 -15.73 -19.47 24.47
CA ARG A 693 -14.79 -18.64 25.25
C ARG A 693 -13.64 -18.20 24.33
N LEU A 694 -13.46 -16.90 24.20
CA LEU A 694 -12.46 -16.31 23.29
C LEU A 694 -11.13 -16.05 24.02
N LYS A 695 -10.08 -16.67 23.50
CA LYS A 695 -8.68 -16.35 23.75
C LYS A 695 -7.95 -16.40 22.42
N LEU A 696 -7.45 -15.27 21.96
CA LEU A 696 -6.81 -15.13 20.67
C LEU A 696 -5.50 -14.35 20.83
N ASP A 697 -4.47 -14.80 20.13
CA ASP A 697 -3.15 -14.22 20.10
C ASP A 697 -2.70 -14.13 18.63
N SER A 698 -2.12 -13.00 18.22
CA SER A 698 -1.64 -12.78 16.86
C SER A 698 -0.36 -11.93 16.86
N LYS A 699 0.55 -12.26 15.94
CA LYS A 699 1.79 -11.52 15.67
C LYS A 699 1.87 -11.28 14.16
N THR A 700 1.98 -10.02 13.76
CA THR A 700 1.97 -9.64 12.35
C THR A 700 3.11 -8.66 12.07
N ASP A 701 3.85 -8.92 10.99
CA ASP A 701 4.73 -7.92 10.38
C ASP A 701 3.88 -6.99 9.52
N LEU A 702 3.77 -5.74 9.95
CA LEU A 702 2.92 -4.75 9.31
C LEU A 702 3.56 -4.13 8.09
N LEU A 703 4.86 -4.33 7.86
CA LEU A 703 5.56 -3.65 6.76
C LEU A 703 4.90 -3.97 5.41
N HIS A 704 4.64 -5.25 5.14
CA HIS A 704 3.97 -5.69 3.92
C HIS A 704 2.53 -5.20 3.79
N LEU A 705 1.81 -5.13 4.91
CA LEU A 705 0.43 -4.63 4.95
C LEU A 705 0.40 -3.11 4.67
N MET A 706 1.36 -2.36 5.21
CA MET A 706 1.50 -0.93 4.99
C MET A 706 1.97 -0.57 3.58
N GLU A 707 2.88 -1.36 3.00
CA GLU A 707 3.29 -1.21 1.60
C GLU A 707 2.08 -1.32 0.66
N SER A 708 1.14 -2.21 0.98
CA SER A 708 -0.09 -2.40 0.20
C SER A 708 -1.12 -1.28 0.41
N LEU A 709 -1.26 -0.76 1.64
CA LEU A 709 -2.25 0.26 1.98
C LEU A 709 -1.92 1.67 1.45
N GLY A 710 -0.65 2.01 1.24
CA GLY A 710 -0.27 3.39 0.93
C GLY A 710 0.98 3.59 0.09
N GLU A 711 1.51 2.54 -0.55
CA GLU A 711 2.81 2.60 -1.24
C GLU A 711 3.93 3.13 -0.29
N ILE A 712 3.83 2.87 1.03
CA ILE A 712 4.87 3.16 2.02
C ILE A 712 6.00 2.14 1.84
N GLY A 713 6.71 2.23 0.72
CA GLY A 713 7.82 1.34 0.40
C GLY A 713 8.99 1.57 1.36
N ALA A 714 9.62 0.49 1.83
CA ALA A 714 10.89 0.51 2.54
C ALA A 714 12.05 1.21 1.76
N SER A 715 11.80 1.63 0.51
CA SER A 715 12.74 2.28 -0.40
C SER A 715 12.57 3.80 -0.56
N ASN A 716 11.49 4.41 -0.04
CA ASN A 716 11.42 5.87 -0.03
C ASN A 716 12.26 6.39 1.13
N THR A 717 13.47 6.81 0.79
CA THR A 717 14.48 7.53 1.59
C THR A 717 14.00 8.92 2.07
N ALA A 718 12.68 9.09 2.21
CA ALA A 718 12.02 10.27 2.72
C ALA A 718 11.22 9.95 3.98
N LEU A 719 11.52 8.84 4.67
CA LEU A 719 10.94 8.61 5.99
C LEU A 719 11.50 9.65 6.97
N VAL A 720 10.67 10.68 7.13
CA VAL A 720 10.54 11.53 8.29
C VAL A 720 11.64 12.59 8.47
N THR A 721 11.72 13.55 7.54
CA THR A 721 12.61 14.74 7.63
C THR A 721 12.38 15.60 8.88
N GLY A 722 11.26 15.46 9.59
CA GLY A 722 11.01 16.11 10.89
C GLY A 722 11.44 15.29 12.12
N VAL A 723 11.71 13.98 11.99
CA VAL A 723 12.16 13.12 13.11
C VAL A 723 13.63 13.37 13.43
N SER A 724 14.46 13.57 12.41
CA SER A 724 15.90 13.73 12.54
C SER A 724 16.35 15.05 11.91
N SER A 725 17.29 15.74 12.57
CA SER A 725 17.95 16.93 12.01
C SER A 725 18.92 16.61 10.86
N GLN A 726 19.21 15.32 10.66
CA GLN A 726 20.03 14.76 9.58
C GLN A 726 19.11 14.08 8.58
N CYS A 727 19.28 14.33 7.27
CA CYS A 727 18.46 13.69 6.25
C CYS A 727 18.83 12.19 6.19
N VAL A 728 17.89 11.32 6.55
CA VAL A 728 18.01 9.84 6.57
C VAL A 728 17.33 9.24 5.36
#